data_AF-A0A507FCR4-F1
#
_entry.id   AF-A0A507FCR4-F1
#
_cell.length_a   1.000
_cell.length_b   1.000
_cell.length_c   1.000
_cell.angle_alpha   90.00
_cell.angle_beta   90.00
_cell.angle_gamma   90.00
#
_symmetry.space_group_name_H-M   'P 1'
#
loop_
_entity.id
_entity.type
_entity.pdbx_description
1 polymer ?
#
loop_
_entity_poly.entity_id
_entity_poly.type
_entity_poly.pdbx_seq_one_letter_code
_entity_poly.pdbx_strand_id
1 'polypeptide(L)'
;MIAYHHIKKKVPYGIGLKLLEHLVTQRLNNPNMPNLLLLLEHEPVYTAGRRLKGSALAEEAMRIKKTNGLDIFETARGGQTTFHGPGQLVGYPVLDLRTIVARNSSATTGEGKFNHRGTTVRGFVAGIEDSIIRACEGFGVPAVRTSDTGVWASQDRKLAALGVQVSRYITSHGFALNCNVDLSYFDAIVPCGLEDKRATSLTFERRLANKSPEQVTVSEAVPAVCAGIESVFNVQVSPLSVVDQELETQIDASRGASPRAKAGTSAWTKGMFGVIAVVFILVVGFVTVLDFGQDRKSSHQQRLVSSSAVLKDERGEDLDLAQARMLDYLNGELDSPDDDRIFGGSLQDMAKQGHEFNPIATWRFLNTTTPLLLDSHIFNPLDYRELGCRARHMYIHIRLLESKHANELGMSTNVETLESTVAQFQQSLFPWLKPTFESFDAMLQSFRLSPDPVGLVITGGTKHFYLIMGLILSLQREFLLTIPIHVYYAGPKDLKPSMVDAFNKLPNVTAIDLLTLFPNETALWSGWSLKPFAMLAAPFQTVLFLDADSMFFQNPLHALDSDAFKTTGQLFFHDRRIRERHLITGPKLLNSMVHHLSRYSRSIAYTNAEQDWFAETQEMDSGFIAVNKSDTGVLMSLLLTTKLNSNDTRALLYKDTHGDKESFWFASEMLRVPFRFNKGFVGAMGTTAVISPPGYHGVCSSFMLQVDDNGDLFWWNGGGVLNDRDITSGFSNHFAQLDEIALDLDGEDSWWFWFFTGGGCLGKKRKYVRSLSKSEVDLLERFRDIFRFDIKQYESLAENKE
;
A
#
# COMPACT_ATOMS: atom_id res chain seq x y z
N MET A 1 -9.89 -6.97 30.42
CA MET A 1 -8.68 -6.42 31.06
C MET A 1 -8.05 -5.43 30.10
N ILE A 2 -7.49 -4.33 30.61
CA ILE A 2 -6.64 -3.40 29.88
C ILE A 2 -5.29 -3.37 30.60
N ALA A 3 -4.20 -3.68 29.90
CA ALA A 3 -2.87 -3.51 30.45
C ALA A 3 -2.36 -2.10 30.13
N TYR A 4 -1.77 -1.40 31.10
CA TYR A 4 -1.23 -0.06 30.87
C TYR A 4 0.28 0.04 31.11
N HIS A 5 0.91 0.96 30.38
CA HIS A 5 2.29 1.35 30.61
C HIS A 5 2.39 2.88 30.64
N HIS A 6 3.09 3.41 31.64
CA HIS A 6 3.36 4.83 31.79
C HIS A 6 4.85 5.10 31.52
N ILE A 7 5.13 5.76 30.40
CA ILE A 7 6.48 6.21 30.06
C ILE A 7 6.76 7.49 30.86
N LYS A 8 7.61 7.39 31.89
CA LYS A 8 7.94 8.53 32.79
C LYS A 8 8.72 9.65 32.11
N LYS A 9 9.28 9.39 30.92
CA LYS A 9 10.07 10.34 30.14
C LYS A 9 9.23 10.97 29.05
N LYS A 10 9.39 12.28 28.87
CA LYS A 10 8.87 13.02 27.70
C LYS A 10 9.35 12.40 26.39
N VAL A 11 8.43 12.15 25.47
CA VAL A 11 8.66 11.45 24.20
C VAL A 11 8.47 12.42 23.03
N PRO A 12 9.41 12.53 22.08
CA PRO A 12 9.16 13.25 20.83
C PRO A 12 7.93 12.71 20.09
N TYR A 13 7.06 13.59 19.57
CA TYR A 13 5.77 13.18 18.99
C TYR A 13 5.88 12.09 17.92
N GLY A 14 6.82 12.25 16.98
CA GLY A 14 7.06 11.27 15.91
C GLY A 14 7.45 9.89 16.43
N ILE A 15 8.15 9.80 17.57
CA ILE A 15 8.49 8.52 18.22
C ILE A 15 7.23 7.90 18.83
N GLY A 16 6.44 8.68 19.56
CA GLY A 16 5.20 8.20 20.16
C GLY A 16 4.16 7.77 19.12
N LEU A 17 4.09 8.46 17.98
CA LEU A 17 3.21 8.09 16.87
C LEU A 17 3.61 6.75 16.26
N LYS A 18 4.90 6.52 15.98
CA LYS A 18 5.39 5.23 15.48
C LYS A 18 5.12 4.09 16.47
N LEU A 19 5.32 4.34 17.76
CA LEU A 19 5.00 3.37 18.81
C LEU A 19 3.50 3.02 18.80
N LEU A 20 2.62 4.03 18.70
CA LEU A 20 1.19 3.83 18.58
C LEU A 20 0.81 3.02 17.33
N GLU A 21 1.34 3.37 16.16
CA GLU A 21 1.10 2.66 14.89
C GLU A 21 1.52 1.18 14.98
N HIS A 22 2.66 0.92 15.62
CA HIS A 22 3.11 -0.44 15.90
C HIS A 22 2.16 -1.20 16.80
N LEU A 23 1.74 -0.62 17.93
CA LEU A 23 0.78 -1.26 18.86
C LEU A 23 -0.56 -1.56 18.20
N VAL A 24 -1.06 -0.64 17.36
CA VAL A 24 -2.30 -0.84 16.59
C VAL A 24 -2.14 -1.98 15.59
N THR A 25 -1.02 -2.02 14.86
CA THR A 25 -0.72 -3.09 13.90
C THR A 25 -0.65 -4.45 14.58
N GLN A 26 0.03 -4.54 15.72
CA GLN A 26 0.09 -5.77 16.51
C GLN A 26 -1.29 -6.21 16.99
N ARG A 27 -2.09 -5.27 17.51
CA ARG A 27 -3.46 -5.56 17.97
C ARG A 27 -4.36 -6.04 16.85
N LEU A 28 -4.20 -5.50 15.64
CA LEU A 28 -4.92 -5.93 14.43
C LEU A 28 -4.51 -7.34 13.98
N ASN A 29 -3.22 -7.68 14.10
CA ASN A 29 -2.68 -8.97 13.66
C ASN A 29 -2.86 -10.09 14.70
N ASN A 30 -3.04 -9.75 15.97
CA ASN A 30 -3.22 -10.71 17.06
C ASN A 30 -4.51 -10.43 17.85
N PRO A 31 -5.63 -11.11 17.50
CA PRO A 31 -6.91 -10.96 18.19
C PRO A 31 -6.85 -11.27 19.70
N ASN A 32 -5.91 -12.13 20.13
CA ASN A 32 -5.75 -12.57 21.51
C ASN A 32 -4.89 -11.63 22.37
N MET A 33 -4.26 -10.62 21.76
CA MET A 33 -3.51 -9.60 22.49
C MET A 33 -4.46 -8.82 23.42
N PRO A 34 -4.08 -8.56 24.69
CA PRO A 34 -4.89 -7.76 25.58
C PRO A 34 -5.05 -6.34 25.05
N ASN A 35 -6.14 -5.68 25.44
CA ASN A 35 -6.30 -4.25 25.19
C ASN A 35 -5.22 -3.47 25.94
N LEU A 36 -4.69 -2.41 25.33
CA LEU A 36 -3.56 -1.64 25.86
C LEU A 36 -3.91 -0.18 26.10
N LEU A 37 -3.30 0.40 27.12
CA LEU A 37 -3.32 1.84 27.39
C LEU A 37 -1.89 2.35 27.56
N LEU A 38 -1.41 3.12 26.58
CA LEU A 38 -0.12 3.79 26.69
C LEU A 38 -0.31 5.20 27.25
N LEU A 39 0.42 5.53 28.32
CA LEU A 39 0.39 6.84 28.98
C LEU A 39 1.77 7.47 28.89
N LEU A 40 1.85 8.73 28.47
CA LEU A 40 3.12 9.44 28.28
C LEU A 40 2.94 10.96 28.30
N GLU A 41 4.06 11.67 28.30
CA GLU A 41 4.13 13.10 27.98
C GLU A 41 4.88 13.29 26.66
N HIS A 42 4.51 14.31 25.88
CA HIS A 42 5.26 14.70 24.70
C HIS A 42 6.24 15.86 24.99
N GLU A 43 7.30 15.94 24.18
CA GLU A 43 7.99 17.22 23.99
C GLU A 43 7.04 18.24 23.32
N PRO A 44 7.26 19.56 23.49
CA PRO A 44 6.38 20.58 22.92
C PRO A 44 6.14 20.39 21.42
N VAL A 45 4.87 20.22 21.03
CA VAL A 45 4.48 19.92 19.65
C VAL A 45 3.06 20.40 19.37
N TYR A 46 2.84 20.93 18.17
CA TYR A 46 1.50 21.15 17.64
C TYR A 46 1.12 20.05 16.68
N THR A 47 -0.15 19.63 16.69
CA THR A 47 -0.65 18.60 15.78
C THR A 47 -1.91 19.05 15.07
N ALA A 48 -2.04 18.71 13.78
CA ALA A 48 -3.21 18.99 12.95
C ALA A 48 -3.96 17.69 12.62
N GLY A 49 -5.20 17.57 13.09
CA GLY A 49 -6.07 16.43 12.77
C GLY A 49 -6.79 16.59 11.42
N ARG A 50 -7.54 15.54 11.03
CA ARG A 50 -8.19 15.40 9.70
C ARG A 50 -9.12 16.54 9.28
N ARG A 51 -9.60 17.39 10.20
CA ARG A 51 -10.51 18.51 9.89
C ARG A 51 -9.79 19.80 9.50
N LEU A 52 -8.46 19.86 9.61
CA LEU A 52 -7.66 21.00 9.17
C LEU A 52 -6.86 20.61 7.92
N LYS A 53 -7.15 21.24 6.78
CA LYS A 53 -6.55 20.91 5.48
C LYS A 53 -6.35 22.17 4.63
N GLY A 54 -5.50 22.07 3.61
CA GLY A 54 -5.34 23.11 2.58
C GLY A 54 -4.79 24.42 3.13
N SER A 55 -5.30 25.55 2.65
CA SER A 55 -4.85 26.88 3.05
C SER A 55 -4.97 27.15 4.56
N ALA A 56 -6.01 26.62 5.20
CA ALA A 56 -6.22 26.78 6.64
C ALA A 56 -5.11 26.12 7.48
N LEU A 57 -4.54 25.00 7.01
CA LEU A 57 -3.38 24.39 7.66
C LEU A 57 -2.12 25.25 7.50
N ALA A 58 -1.90 25.80 6.31
CA ALA A 58 -0.74 26.64 6.03
C ALA A 58 -0.77 27.94 6.85
N GLU A 59 -1.95 28.57 6.97
CA GLU A 59 -2.17 29.75 7.80
C GLU A 59 -1.91 29.45 9.28
N GLU A 60 -2.41 28.33 9.78
CA GLU A 60 -2.19 27.89 11.16
C GLU A 60 -0.72 27.59 11.44
N ALA A 61 -0.04 26.90 10.53
CA ALA A 61 1.38 26.61 10.61
C ALA A 61 2.22 27.89 10.65
N MET A 62 1.89 28.88 9.79
CA MET A 62 2.55 30.18 9.77
C MET A 62 2.35 30.93 11.09
N ARG A 63 1.14 30.89 11.66
CA ARG A 63 0.84 31.52 12.96
C ARG A 63 1.67 30.91 14.08
N ILE A 64 1.68 29.58 14.20
CA ILE A 64 2.45 28.87 15.23
C ILE A 64 3.94 29.21 15.11
N LYS A 65 4.48 29.11 13.89
CA LYS A 65 5.89 29.38 13.61
C LYS A 65 6.29 30.81 13.95
N LYS A 66 5.41 31.78 13.71
CA LYS A 66 5.63 33.19 14.08
C LYS A 66 5.59 33.41 15.59
N THR A 67 4.70 32.71 16.31
CA THR A 67 4.48 32.93 17.75
C THR A 67 5.57 32.33 18.61
N ASN A 68 5.98 31.07 18.35
CA ASN A 68 6.94 30.37 19.20
C ASN A 68 7.97 29.51 18.45
N GLY A 69 8.00 29.57 17.12
CA GLY A 69 9.02 28.90 16.31
C GLY A 69 8.88 27.38 16.22
N LEU A 70 7.80 26.80 16.73
CA LEU A 70 7.52 25.37 16.60
C LEU A 70 6.84 25.07 15.25
N ASP A 71 7.02 23.84 14.76
CA ASP A 71 6.33 23.34 13.57
C ASP A 71 5.07 22.54 13.98
N ILE A 72 4.17 22.31 13.01
CA ILE A 72 2.94 21.53 13.19
C ILE A 72 3.05 20.16 12.52
N PHE A 73 2.65 19.10 13.21
CA PHE A 73 2.64 17.72 12.72
C PHE A 73 1.23 17.32 12.26
N GLU A 74 1.07 16.95 11.00
CA GLU A 74 -0.18 16.38 10.50
C GLU A 74 -0.41 14.96 11.03
N THR A 75 -1.67 14.63 11.35
CA THR A 75 -2.02 13.35 11.97
C THR A 75 -3.42 12.89 11.56
N ALA A 76 -3.63 11.57 11.53
CA ALA A 76 -4.89 10.95 11.14
C ALA A 76 -5.99 11.01 12.23
N ARG A 77 -5.72 11.59 13.40
CA ARG A 77 -6.74 11.76 14.46
C ARG A 77 -7.90 12.65 14.02
N GLY A 78 -9.06 12.47 14.66
CA GLY A 78 -10.16 13.44 14.57
C GLY A 78 -9.79 14.82 15.13
N GLY A 79 -10.57 15.84 14.76
CA GLY A 79 -10.39 17.23 15.20
C GLY A 79 -9.48 18.07 14.29
N GLN A 80 -9.23 19.32 14.68
CA GLN A 80 -8.33 20.27 14.01
C GLN A 80 -7.00 20.37 14.79
N THR A 81 -6.52 21.57 15.13
CA THR A 81 -5.26 21.82 15.84
C THR A 81 -5.34 21.55 17.35
N THR A 82 -4.27 21.00 17.93
CA THR A 82 -4.04 20.97 19.40
C THR A 82 -2.54 21.04 19.70
N PHE A 83 -2.21 21.30 20.97
CA PHE A 83 -0.86 21.27 21.52
C PHE A 83 -0.66 20.05 22.45
N HIS A 84 0.54 19.47 22.43
CA HIS A 84 1.04 18.54 23.44
C HIS A 84 2.39 19.00 23.96
N GLY A 85 2.66 18.75 25.25
CA GLY A 85 3.92 19.15 25.85
C GLY A 85 4.05 18.71 27.31
N PRO A 86 5.17 19.10 27.96
CA PRO A 86 5.41 18.83 29.37
C PRO A 86 4.26 19.25 30.29
N GLY A 87 3.87 18.39 31.21
CA GLY A 87 2.77 18.62 32.14
C GLY A 87 1.38 18.29 31.58
N GLN A 88 1.31 17.69 30.39
CA GLN A 88 0.07 17.16 29.80
C GLN A 88 0.15 15.64 29.71
N LEU A 89 -0.78 14.94 30.35
CA LEU A 89 -0.91 13.50 30.28
C LEU A 89 -1.59 13.11 28.97
N VAL A 90 -0.84 12.50 28.06
CA VAL A 90 -1.35 11.93 26.82
C VAL A 90 -1.62 10.45 27.02
N GLY A 91 -2.82 10.00 26.65
CA GLY A 91 -3.20 8.60 26.70
C GLY A 91 -3.61 8.07 25.34
N TYR A 92 -3.01 6.94 24.95
CA TYR A 92 -3.33 6.19 23.74
C TYR A 92 -3.96 4.83 24.09
N PRO A 93 -5.29 4.77 24.26
CA PRO A 93 -6.03 3.52 24.35
C PRO A 93 -6.04 2.80 23.00
N VAL A 94 -5.37 1.64 22.93
CA VAL A 94 -5.39 0.71 21.80
C VAL A 94 -6.26 -0.48 22.18
N LEU A 95 -7.56 -0.31 21.97
CA LEU A 95 -8.61 -1.23 22.41
C LEU A 95 -9.42 -1.75 21.22
N ASP A 96 -9.85 -3.01 21.31
CA ASP A 96 -10.87 -3.57 20.43
C ASP A 96 -12.28 -3.26 20.97
N LEU A 97 -13.00 -2.37 20.28
CA LEU A 97 -14.32 -1.91 20.70
C LEU A 97 -15.37 -3.02 20.83
N ARG A 98 -15.15 -4.18 20.19
CA ARG A 98 -16.04 -5.35 20.31
C ARG A 98 -15.92 -6.06 21.66
N THR A 99 -14.85 -5.77 22.42
CA THR A 99 -14.50 -6.48 23.66
C THR A 99 -14.75 -5.65 24.94
N ILE A 100 -15.22 -4.41 24.79
CA ILE A 100 -15.40 -3.45 25.89
C ILE A 100 -16.79 -2.79 25.82
N VAL A 101 -17.38 -2.51 26.98
CA VAL A 101 -18.70 -1.89 27.13
C VAL A 101 -18.59 -0.72 28.10
N ALA A 102 -18.97 0.49 27.67
CA ALA A 102 -18.99 1.67 28.53
C ALA A 102 -20.33 1.75 29.30
N ARG A 103 -20.30 2.03 30.61
CA ARG A 103 -21.48 2.05 31.50
C ARG A 103 -22.60 3.02 31.12
N ASN A 104 -22.29 4.09 30.38
CA ASN A 104 -23.21 5.21 30.11
C ASN A 104 -23.63 5.34 28.64
N SER A 105 -23.75 4.25 27.89
CA SER A 105 -24.34 4.26 26.53
C SER A 105 -25.87 4.51 26.53
N SER A 106 -26.33 5.48 27.31
CA SER A 106 -27.61 6.17 27.12
C SER A 106 -27.39 7.35 26.18
N ALA A 107 -27.24 7.08 24.89
CA ALA A 107 -27.38 8.08 23.83
C ALA A 107 -28.27 7.50 22.72
N THR A 108 -29.56 7.59 23.00
CA THR A 108 -30.65 7.86 22.06
C THR A 108 -30.21 8.66 20.82
N THR A 109 -29.93 7.96 19.71
CA THR A 109 -30.39 8.34 18.36
C THR A 109 -30.56 7.03 17.60
N GLY A 110 -31.80 6.70 17.25
CA GLY A 110 -32.13 5.47 16.54
C GLY A 110 -31.48 5.45 15.17
N GLU A 111 -30.72 4.39 14.90
CA GLU A 111 -30.50 3.73 13.61
C GLU A 111 -29.36 2.72 13.78
N GLY A 112 -29.62 1.46 13.45
CA GLY A 112 -28.60 0.40 13.39
C GLY A 112 -28.83 -0.74 14.36
N LYS A 113 -29.53 -1.77 13.88
CA LYS A 113 -29.52 -3.12 14.46
C LYS A 113 -28.06 -3.63 14.54
N PHE A 114 -27.47 -3.63 15.72
CA PHE A 114 -26.31 -4.46 16.03
C PHE A 114 -26.66 -5.33 17.24
N ASN A 115 -27.08 -6.57 16.96
CA ASN A 115 -26.84 -7.65 17.91
C ASN A 115 -25.30 -7.79 17.98
N HIS A 116 -24.63 -7.44 19.09
CA HIS A 116 -23.38 -8.05 19.63
C HIS A 116 -22.74 -7.17 20.73
N ARG A 117 -22.03 -7.80 21.67
CA ARG A 117 -21.59 -7.35 23.01
C ARG A 117 -20.46 -6.27 23.08
N GLY A 118 -20.51 -5.20 22.27
CA GLY A 118 -19.43 -4.17 22.20
C GLY A 118 -19.91 -2.72 22.33
N THR A 119 -18.96 -1.76 22.35
CA THR A 119 -19.25 -0.30 22.42
C THR A 119 -19.15 0.36 21.04
N THR A 120 -19.97 1.38 20.79
CA THR A 120 -19.87 2.20 19.57
C THR A 120 -18.72 3.20 19.67
N VAL A 121 -18.28 3.79 18.56
CA VAL A 121 -17.25 4.85 18.59
C VAL A 121 -17.68 6.03 19.46
N ARG A 122 -18.95 6.45 19.36
CA ARG A 122 -19.52 7.52 20.21
C ARG A 122 -19.55 7.10 21.69
N GLY A 123 -19.95 5.85 21.97
CA GLY A 123 -19.93 5.30 23.32
C GLY A 123 -18.53 5.19 23.92
N PHE A 124 -17.52 4.87 23.10
CA PHE A 124 -16.12 4.88 23.50
C PHE A 124 -15.61 6.29 23.83
N VAL A 125 -15.86 7.28 22.97
CA VAL A 125 -15.47 8.69 23.22
C VAL A 125 -16.12 9.19 24.50
N ALA A 126 -17.43 8.98 24.66
CA ALA A 126 -18.13 9.31 25.89
C ALA A 126 -17.51 8.58 27.09
N GLY A 127 -17.23 7.28 26.98
CA GLY A 127 -16.58 6.53 28.06
C GLY A 127 -15.25 7.14 28.51
N ILE A 128 -14.39 7.56 27.58
CA ILE A 128 -13.12 8.23 27.92
C ILE A 128 -13.36 9.59 28.60
N GLU A 129 -14.34 10.37 28.14
CA GLU A 129 -14.72 11.64 28.81
C GLU A 129 -15.17 11.40 30.26
N ASP A 130 -16.02 10.41 30.52
CA ASP A 130 -16.45 10.05 31.88
C ASP A 130 -15.27 9.60 32.74
N SER A 131 -14.33 8.83 32.17
CA SER A 131 -13.14 8.38 32.89
C SER A 131 -12.26 9.54 33.32
N ILE A 132 -12.09 10.54 32.44
CA ILE A 132 -11.30 11.75 32.76
C ILE A 132 -12.06 12.65 33.74
N ILE A 133 -13.39 12.79 33.61
CA ILE A 133 -14.20 13.54 34.58
C ILE A 133 -14.03 12.96 35.99
N ARG A 134 -14.16 11.63 36.14
CA ARG A 134 -13.91 10.95 37.42
C ARG A 134 -12.49 11.13 37.93
N ALA A 135 -11.50 11.15 37.03
CA ALA A 135 -10.12 11.43 37.43
C ALA A 135 -9.97 12.86 37.98
N CYS A 136 -10.65 13.85 37.38
CA CYS A 136 -10.64 15.25 37.85
C CYS A 136 -11.28 15.41 39.23
N GLU A 137 -12.36 14.67 39.52
CA GLU A 137 -13.01 14.65 40.85
C GLU A 137 -12.02 14.25 41.95
N GLY A 138 -11.12 13.30 41.69
CA GLY A 138 -10.06 12.88 42.62
C GLY A 138 -9.08 14.01 43.01
N PHE A 139 -8.99 15.06 42.20
CA PHE A 139 -8.18 16.26 42.49
C PHE A 139 -9.01 17.44 43.01
N GLY A 140 -10.31 17.24 43.27
CA GLY A 140 -11.23 18.30 43.67
C GLY A 140 -11.48 19.33 42.56
N VAL A 141 -11.31 18.94 41.30
CA VAL A 141 -11.56 19.81 40.13
C VAL A 141 -12.89 19.37 39.48
N PRO A 142 -13.97 20.17 39.59
CA PRO A 142 -15.22 19.88 38.90
C PRO A 142 -15.01 19.86 37.38
N ALA A 143 -15.50 18.80 36.73
CA ALA A 143 -15.37 18.62 35.29
C ALA A 143 -16.69 18.14 34.68
N VAL A 144 -16.98 18.58 33.46
CA VAL A 144 -18.22 18.31 32.73
C VAL A 144 -17.95 18.06 31.25
N ARG A 145 -18.94 17.48 30.57
CA ARG A 145 -19.04 17.54 29.10
C ARG A 145 -19.75 18.80 28.67
N THR A 146 -19.49 19.20 27.43
CA THR A 146 -20.26 20.24 26.73
C THR A 146 -20.73 19.70 25.39
N SER A 147 -21.33 20.54 24.55
CA SER A 147 -21.60 20.20 23.15
C SER A 147 -20.33 19.91 22.33
N ASP A 148 -19.18 20.40 22.81
CA ASP A 148 -17.89 20.25 22.16
C ASP A 148 -17.10 19.08 22.76
N THR A 149 -16.57 18.21 21.91
CA THR A 149 -15.79 17.03 22.33
C THR A 149 -14.59 17.41 23.21
N GLY A 150 -14.45 16.72 24.33
CA GLY A 150 -13.47 17.05 25.37
C GLY A 150 -14.05 17.01 26.78
N VAL A 151 -13.17 17.18 27.76
CA VAL A 151 -13.56 17.40 29.16
C VAL A 151 -13.27 18.84 29.55
N TRP A 152 -14.16 19.45 30.31
CA TRP A 152 -14.19 20.88 30.54
C TRP A 152 -14.40 21.22 32.02
N ALA A 153 -13.72 22.25 32.53
CA ALA A 153 -13.96 22.76 33.88
C ALA A 153 -15.22 23.65 33.96
N SER A 154 -15.61 24.22 32.82
CA SER A 154 -16.76 25.10 32.63
C SER A 154 -17.11 25.16 31.14
N GLN A 155 -18.14 25.90 30.74
CA GLN A 155 -18.56 25.96 29.33
C GLN A 155 -17.47 26.47 28.37
N ASP A 156 -16.48 27.24 28.85
CA ASP A 156 -15.46 27.90 28.04
C ASP A 156 -14.02 27.41 28.30
N ARG A 157 -13.77 26.64 29.37
CA ARG A 157 -12.41 26.18 29.74
C ARG A 157 -12.23 24.67 29.61
N LYS A 158 -11.41 24.23 28.64
CA LYS A 158 -11.14 22.82 28.31
C LYS A 158 -9.99 22.25 29.15
N LEU A 159 -10.26 21.18 29.90
CA LEU A 159 -9.30 20.41 30.70
C LEU A 159 -8.60 19.32 29.87
N ALA A 160 -9.34 18.65 28.98
CA ALA A 160 -8.79 17.58 28.15
C ALA A 160 -9.32 17.61 26.73
N ALA A 161 -8.41 17.43 25.77
CA ALA A 161 -8.74 17.23 24.37
C ALA A 161 -8.89 15.73 24.07
N LEU A 162 -9.84 15.38 23.21
CA LEU A 162 -10.04 14.01 22.73
C LEU A 162 -10.03 14.00 21.20
N GLY A 163 -9.23 13.11 20.63
CA GLY A 163 -9.11 12.91 19.20
C GLY A 163 -8.73 11.47 18.91
N VAL A 164 -9.70 10.68 18.46
CA VAL A 164 -9.53 9.24 18.23
C VAL A 164 -9.67 8.91 16.75
N GLN A 165 -9.06 7.81 16.36
CA GLN A 165 -9.30 7.14 15.09
C GLN A 165 -9.67 5.69 15.38
N VAL A 166 -10.53 5.11 14.55
CA VAL A 166 -10.92 3.71 14.65
C VAL A 166 -10.73 3.08 13.28
N SER A 167 -10.03 1.96 13.23
CA SER A 167 -9.86 1.12 12.04
C SER A 167 -10.12 -0.32 12.42
N ARG A 168 -11.01 -1.00 11.68
CA ARG A 168 -11.39 -2.41 11.94
C ARG A 168 -11.72 -2.69 13.43
N TYR A 169 -12.48 -1.79 14.06
CA TYR A 169 -12.84 -1.82 15.49
C TYR A 169 -11.70 -1.61 16.50
N ILE A 170 -10.46 -1.43 16.06
CA ILE A 170 -9.33 -1.09 16.93
C ILE A 170 -9.16 0.43 16.99
N THR A 171 -9.00 0.95 18.21
CA THR A 171 -8.81 2.38 18.48
C THR A 171 -7.33 2.78 18.38
N SER A 172 -7.10 4.02 17.94
CA SER A 172 -5.80 4.69 17.95
C SER A 172 -5.95 6.17 18.31
N HIS A 173 -4.84 6.80 18.68
CA HIS A 173 -4.79 8.10 19.37
C HIS A 173 -5.57 8.03 20.68
N GLY A 174 -6.23 9.10 21.12
CA GLY A 174 -6.85 9.11 22.44
C GLY A 174 -7.13 10.49 23.00
N PHE A 175 -6.60 10.74 24.20
CA PHE A 175 -6.87 11.94 24.98
C PHE A 175 -5.59 12.64 25.43
N ALA A 176 -5.71 13.93 25.75
CA ALA A 176 -4.65 14.75 26.30
C ALA A 176 -5.21 15.58 27.47
N LEU A 177 -4.89 15.21 28.70
CA LEU A 177 -5.34 15.86 29.94
C LEU A 177 -4.27 16.86 30.42
N ASN A 178 -4.66 18.12 30.58
CA ASN A 178 -3.77 19.17 31.04
C ASN A 178 -3.60 19.10 32.56
N CYS A 179 -2.46 18.61 33.06
CA CYS A 179 -2.18 18.51 34.50
C CYS A 179 -1.56 19.80 35.04
N ASN A 180 -0.31 20.06 34.67
CA ASN A 180 0.45 21.27 34.99
C ASN A 180 1.16 21.85 33.75
N VAL A 181 0.61 21.58 32.57
CA VAL A 181 1.11 22.11 31.28
C VAL A 181 1.13 23.63 31.27
N ASP A 182 2.15 24.19 30.61
CA ASP A 182 2.19 25.62 30.31
C ASP A 182 1.09 25.97 29.29
N LEU A 183 0.08 26.69 29.76
CA LEU A 183 -1.09 27.04 28.96
C LEU A 183 -0.80 28.09 27.89
N SER A 184 0.33 28.82 27.98
CA SER A 184 0.69 29.85 26.99
C SER A 184 0.93 29.29 25.58
N TYR A 185 1.25 27.99 25.46
CA TYR A 185 1.32 27.32 24.17
C TYR A 185 -0.04 27.27 23.44
N PHE A 186 -1.16 27.34 24.15
CA PHE A 186 -2.46 27.37 23.50
C PHE A 186 -2.80 28.74 22.90
N ASP A 187 -2.11 29.81 23.29
CA ASP A 187 -2.32 31.17 22.74
C ASP A 187 -1.87 31.28 21.28
N ALA A 188 -1.03 30.36 20.81
CA ALA A 188 -0.55 30.32 19.42
C ALA A 188 -1.54 29.67 18.44
N ILE A 189 -2.62 29.06 18.94
CA ILE A 189 -3.59 28.29 18.14
C ILE A 189 -5.03 28.66 18.49
N VAL A 190 -5.96 28.25 17.64
CA VAL A 190 -7.40 28.23 17.96
C VAL A 190 -7.70 26.77 18.26
N PRO A 191 -7.64 26.35 19.54
CA PRO A 191 -7.69 24.93 19.88
C PRO A 191 -9.00 24.31 19.42
N CYS A 192 -8.89 23.26 18.60
CA CYS A 192 -10.03 22.59 17.96
C CYS A 192 -10.95 23.47 17.07
N GLY A 193 -10.53 24.70 16.70
CA GLY A 193 -11.35 25.61 15.88
C GLY A 193 -12.42 26.39 16.64
N LEU A 194 -12.34 26.45 17.97
CA LEU A 194 -13.33 27.09 18.82
C LEU A 194 -12.79 28.43 19.36
N GLU A 195 -13.13 29.54 18.71
CA GLU A 195 -12.56 30.87 19.01
C GLU A 195 -12.89 31.39 20.42
N ASP A 196 -14.05 31.03 20.97
CA ASP A 196 -14.52 31.47 22.30
C ASP A 196 -14.10 30.54 23.45
N LYS A 197 -13.23 29.55 23.19
CA LYS A 197 -12.85 28.52 24.16
C LYS A 197 -11.36 28.59 24.48
N ARG A 198 -11.02 28.37 25.75
CA ARG A 198 -9.64 28.42 26.26
C ARG A 198 -9.23 27.08 26.85
N ALA A 199 -7.93 26.77 26.78
CA ALA A 199 -7.38 25.65 27.54
C ALA A 199 -7.25 26.02 29.03
N THR A 200 -7.43 25.05 29.90
CA THR A 200 -7.12 25.12 31.33
C THR A 200 -6.40 23.85 31.77
N SER A 201 -5.99 23.76 33.04
CA SER A 201 -5.31 22.59 33.61
C SER A 201 -5.80 22.27 35.02
N LEU A 202 -5.59 21.03 35.47
CA LEU A 202 -5.92 20.60 36.84
C LEU A 202 -5.28 21.52 37.88
N THR A 203 -4.01 21.87 37.66
CA THR A 203 -3.27 22.79 38.53
C THR A 203 -3.89 24.18 38.56
N PHE A 204 -4.28 24.71 37.40
CA PHE A 204 -4.90 26.04 37.32
C PHE A 204 -6.26 26.07 38.02
N GLU A 205 -7.14 25.11 37.75
CA GLU A 205 -8.47 25.05 38.37
C GLU A 205 -8.38 24.77 39.88
N ARG A 206 -7.43 23.94 40.33
CA ARG A 206 -7.20 23.68 41.77
C ARG A 206 -6.69 24.93 42.50
N ARG A 207 -5.84 25.74 41.86
CA ARG A 207 -5.41 27.05 42.38
C ARG A 207 -6.60 28.02 42.51
N LEU A 208 -7.48 28.05 41.52
CA LEU A 208 -8.68 28.89 41.57
C LEU A 208 -9.65 28.46 42.69
N ALA A 209 -9.88 27.16 42.86
CA ALA A 209 -10.84 26.64 43.84
C ALA A 209 -10.34 26.77 45.28
N ASN A 210 -9.10 26.36 45.56
CA ASN A 210 -8.61 26.15 46.94
C ASN A 210 -7.35 26.95 47.30
N LYS A 211 -6.89 27.87 46.43
CA LYS A 211 -5.64 28.65 46.60
C LYS A 211 -4.40 27.79 46.92
N SER A 212 -4.43 26.51 46.58
CA SER A 212 -3.32 25.60 46.84
C SER A 212 -2.16 25.93 45.88
N PRO A 213 -0.92 26.12 46.38
CA PRO A 213 0.23 26.37 45.52
C PRO A 213 0.70 25.10 44.79
N GLU A 214 0.24 23.93 45.23
CA GLU A 214 0.68 22.63 44.73
C GLU A 214 0.24 22.39 43.28
N GLN A 215 1.16 21.87 42.48
CA GLN A 215 0.88 21.46 41.11
C GLN A 215 0.35 20.03 41.11
N VAL A 216 -0.58 19.74 40.20
CA VAL A 216 -0.98 18.37 39.88
C VAL A 216 -0.12 17.90 38.72
N THR A 217 0.78 16.95 38.98
CA THR A 217 1.71 16.41 37.99
C THR A 217 1.07 15.30 37.16
N VAL A 218 1.70 14.95 36.04
CA VAL A 218 1.27 13.81 35.20
C VAL A 218 1.34 12.49 35.97
N SER A 219 2.41 12.26 36.72
CA SER A 219 2.57 11.06 37.54
C SER A 219 1.47 10.88 38.58
N GLU A 220 0.97 11.97 39.17
CA GLU A 220 -0.17 11.93 40.10
C GLU A 220 -1.49 11.68 39.37
N ALA A 221 -1.66 12.21 38.14
CA ALA A 221 -2.86 12.02 37.33
C ALA A 221 -3.02 10.60 36.78
N VAL A 222 -1.93 9.87 36.52
CA VAL A 222 -1.96 8.53 35.91
C VAL A 222 -2.83 7.53 36.70
N PRO A 223 -2.65 7.33 38.02
CA PRO A 223 -3.50 6.42 38.79
C PRO A 223 -4.98 6.80 38.76
N ALA A 224 -5.29 8.10 38.82
CA ALA A 224 -6.66 8.60 38.79
C ALA A 224 -7.35 8.32 37.44
N VAL A 225 -6.62 8.50 36.33
CA VAL A 225 -7.10 8.18 34.99
C VAL A 225 -7.30 6.68 34.81
N CYS A 226 -6.37 5.84 35.26
CA CYS A 226 -6.52 4.38 35.23
C CYS A 226 -7.75 3.92 36.03
N ALA A 227 -7.96 4.45 37.24
CA ALA A 227 -9.13 4.15 38.06
C ALA A 227 -10.45 4.62 37.39
N GLY A 228 -10.43 5.78 36.73
CA GLY A 228 -11.56 6.28 35.95
C GLY A 228 -11.92 5.37 34.77
N ILE A 229 -10.91 4.86 34.04
CA ILE A 229 -11.11 3.91 32.93
C ILE A 229 -11.64 2.57 33.44
N GLU A 230 -11.04 2.03 34.51
CA GLU A 230 -11.49 0.81 35.16
C GLU A 230 -12.96 0.89 35.58
N SER A 231 -13.34 1.99 36.24
CA SER A 231 -14.71 2.21 36.71
C SER A 231 -15.73 2.34 35.57
N VAL A 232 -15.41 3.11 34.52
CA VAL A 232 -16.38 3.44 33.45
C VAL A 232 -16.56 2.31 32.45
N PHE A 233 -15.46 1.64 32.08
CA PHE A 233 -15.50 0.51 31.15
C PHE A 233 -15.73 -0.83 31.85
N ASN A 234 -15.78 -0.84 33.19
CA ASN A 234 -15.97 -2.04 34.00
C ASN A 234 -14.99 -3.16 33.63
N VAL A 235 -13.70 -2.79 33.54
CA VAL A 235 -12.58 -3.66 33.18
C VAL A 235 -11.46 -3.50 34.19
N GLN A 236 -10.76 -4.58 34.51
CA GLN A 236 -9.52 -4.47 35.28
C GLN A 236 -8.44 -3.72 34.47
N VAL A 237 -7.85 -2.67 35.05
CA VAL A 237 -6.72 -1.92 34.49
C VAL A 237 -5.49 -2.19 35.36
N SER A 238 -4.47 -2.84 34.80
CA SER A 238 -3.28 -3.25 35.57
C SER A 238 -1.98 -2.80 34.89
N PRO A 239 -0.94 -2.43 35.67
CA PRO A 239 0.35 -2.07 35.11
C PRO A 239 1.03 -3.29 34.47
N LEU A 240 1.78 -3.07 33.40
CA LEU A 240 2.69 -4.07 32.84
C LEU A 240 3.90 -4.25 33.78
N SER A 241 4.10 -5.46 34.31
CA SER A 241 4.92 -5.72 35.51
C SER A 241 6.44 -5.82 35.30
N VAL A 242 6.98 -5.62 34.08
CA VAL A 242 8.41 -5.89 33.78
C VAL A 242 9.00 -4.86 32.81
N VAL A 243 9.00 -3.53 33.07
CA VAL A 243 9.35 -2.60 31.95
C VAL A 243 10.12 -1.32 32.28
N ASP A 244 10.42 -1.00 33.53
CA ASP A 244 10.84 0.38 33.82
C ASP A 244 12.27 0.75 33.38
N GLN A 245 13.23 -0.18 33.32
CA GLN A 245 14.64 0.21 33.07
C GLN A 245 15.07 0.24 31.60
N GLU A 246 14.66 -0.72 30.78
CA GLU A 246 15.25 -0.87 29.43
C GLU A 246 14.57 0.02 28.38
N LEU A 247 13.27 0.31 28.53
CA LEU A 247 12.58 1.32 27.71
C LEU A 247 13.14 2.72 27.98
N GLU A 248 13.34 3.03 29.26
CA GLU A 248 13.84 4.33 29.71
C GLU A 248 15.28 4.58 29.27
N THR A 249 16.15 3.56 29.30
CA THR A 249 17.56 3.66 28.86
C THR A 249 17.67 4.02 27.38
N GLN A 250 16.71 3.58 26.58
CA GLN A 250 16.75 3.76 25.13
C GLN A 250 16.06 5.03 24.65
N ILE A 251 15.07 5.53 25.39
CA ILE A 251 14.61 6.92 25.26
C ILE A 251 15.76 7.90 25.55
N ASP A 252 16.63 7.63 26.54
CA ASP A 252 17.80 8.48 26.81
C ASP A 252 18.84 8.47 25.68
N ALA A 253 19.08 7.32 25.07
CA ALA A 253 19.98 7.22 23.91
C ALA A 253 19.52 8.09 22.73
N SER A 254 18.21 8.35 22.60
CA SER A 254 17.66 9.23 21.58
C SER A 254 17.77 10.73 21.90
N ARG A 255 17.95 11.11 23.17
CA ARG A 255 17.95 12.52 23.65
C ARG A 255 19.29 13.26 23.52
N GLY A 256 20.41 12.55 23.34
CA GLY A 256 21.76 13.15 23.25
C GLY A 256 22.05 13.98 22.00
N ALA A 257 21.07 14.18 21.12
CA ALA A 257 21.22 14.90 19.86
C ALA A 257 20.46 16.24 19.91
N SER A 258 21.20 17.31 20.23
CA SER A 258 20.68 18.70 20.32
C SER A 258 20.05 19.20 19.01
N PRO A 259 18.99 20.05 19.03
CA PRO A 259 18.31 20.57 17.84
C PRO A 259 19.02 21.74 17.13
N ARG A 260 20.31 21.98 17.37
CA ARG A 260 21.07 23.08 16.73
C ARG A 260 22.38 22.58 16.12
N ALA A 261 22.27 21.80 15.05
CA ALA A 261 23.32 21.65 14.03
C ALA A 261 22.72 21.03 12.76
N LYS A 262 23.24 21.42 11.61
CA LYS A 262 22.82 20.99 10.27
C LYS A 262 22.68 19.46 10.15
N ALA A 263 21.67 19.06 9.37
CA ALA A 263 21.23 17.69 9.08
C ALA A 263 22.38 16.69 8.91
N GLY A 264 22.47 15.74 9.84
CA GLY A 264 23.39 14.61 9.84
C GLY A 264 22.95 13.58 10.87
N THR A 265 22.18 12.59 10.42
CA THR A 265 21.47 11.59 11.24
C THR A 265 22.35 10.36 11.52
N SER A 266 22.88 10.17 12.73
CA SER A 266 23.47 8.87 13.11
C SER A 266 23.47 8.48 14.60
N ALA A 267 22.78 9.23 15.47
CA ALA A 267 22.65 8.89 16.89
C ALA A 267 21.23 8.41 17.28
N TRP A 268 20.19 8.79 16.53
CA TRP A 268 18.78 8.55 16.88
C TRP A 268 18.27 7.13 16.62
N THR A 269 18.76 6.43 15.59
CA THR A 269 18.19 5.16 15.12
C THR A 269 18.54 3.96 15.98
N LYS A 270 19.71 3.93 16.64
CA LYS A 270 20.15 2.78 17.45
C LYS A 270 19.43 2.68 18.81
N GLY A 271 19.03 3.79 19.40
CA GLY A 271 18.18 3.79 20.61
C GLY A 271 16.72 3.43 20.32
N MET A 272 16.25 3.58 19.08
CA MET A 272 14.83 3.39 18.73
C MET A 272 14.46 1.91 18.54
N PHE A 273 15.38 1.07 18.04
CA PHE A 273 15.12 -0.35 17.76
C PHE A 273 14.95 -1.20 19.02
N GLY A 274 15.69 -0.91 20.09
CA GLY A 274 15.54 -1.73 21.30
C GLY A 274 14.35 -1.28 22.18
N VAL A 275 13.83 -0.05 22.10
CA VAL A 275 12.56 0.35 22.75
C VAL A 275 11.45 -0.56 22.23
N ILE A 276 11.43 -0.74 20.91
CA ILE A 276 10.47 -1.58 20.19
C ILE A 276 10.68 -3.06 20.52
N ALA A 277 11.94 -3.54 20.59
CA ALA A 277 12.26 -4.92 20.97
C ALA A 277 11.92 -5.26 22.43
N VAL A 278 12.05 -4.31 23.35
CA VAL A 278 11.69 -4.49 24.77
C VAL A 278 10.18 -4.58 24.91
N VAL A 279 9.38 -3.67 24.32
CA VAL A 279 7.91 -3.82 24.31
C VAL A 279 7.49 -5.18 23.70
N PHE A 280 8.20 -5.66 22.67
CA PHE A 280 7.96 -6.94 22.01
C PHE A 280 8.21 -8.15 22.92
N ILE A 281 9.35 -8.23 23.64
CA ILE A 281 9.66 -9.32 24.59
C ILE A 281 8.61 -9.38 25.72
N LEU A 282 8.05 -8.22 26.09
CA LEU A 282 7.20 -8.06 27.27
C LEU A 282 5.72 -8.38 27.03
N VAL A 283 5.25 -8.28 25.79
CA VAL A 283 3.89 -8.68 25.39
C VAL A 283 3.81 -10.16 25.00
N VAL A 284 4.93 -10.75 24.57
CA VAL A 284 4.99 -12.13 24.01
C VAL A 284 5.51 -13.17 25.01
N GLY A 285 6.02 -12.76 26.17
CA GLY A 285 6.61 -13.61 27.22
C GLY A 285 5.67 -14.60 27.95
N PHE A 286 4.63 -15.14 27.28
CA PHE A 286 3.84 -16.25 27.81
C PHE A 286 3.67 -17.46 26.87
N VAL A 287 4.32 -17.51 25.68
CA VAL A 287 4.31 -18.73 24.86
C VAL A 287 5.68 -18.98 24.21
N THR A 288 6.47 -19.82 24.88
CA THR A 288 7.57 -20.69 24.39
C THR A 288 8.69 -20.13 23.48
N VAL A 289 9.85 -19.99 24.12
CA VAL A 289 11.25 -20.18 23.70
C VAL A 289 11.46 -21.03 22.43
N LEU A 290 12.24 -20.52 21.45
CA LEU A 290 13.30 -21.25 20.74
C LEU A 290 14.36 -20.28 20.16
N ASP A 291 15.50 -20.24 20.84
CA ASP A 291 16.91 -20.20 20.40
C ASP A 291 17.33 -19.42 19.14
N PHE A 292 18.11 -18.34 19.34
CA PHE A 292 19.24 -18.01 18.47
C PHE A 292 20.40 -17.48 19.32
N GLY A 293 21.49 -18.24 19.28
CA GLY A 293 22.71 -18.02 20.04
C GLY A 293 23.50 -16.76 19.66
N GLN A 294 24.25 -16.30 20.65
CA GLN A 294 25.30 -15.29 20.59
C GLN A 294 26.42 -15.68 19.58
N ASP A 295 27.03 -14.72 18.87
CA ASP A 295 28.26 -14.08 19.36
C ASP A 295 28.77 -12.90 18.48
N ARG A 296 29.25 -11.88 19.21
CA ARG A 296 30.37 -10.93 19.00
C ARG A 296 30.52 -10.04 17.74
N LYS A 297 30.33 -8.74 18.04
CA LYS A 297 31.35 -7.66 18.05
C LYS A 297 32.28 -7.54 16.82
N SER A 298 31.85 -6.76 15.83
CA SER A 298 32.74 -5.82 15.11
C SER A 298 31.91 -4.77 14.34
N SER A 299 31.79 -3.52 14.84
CA SER A 299 31.09 -2.47 14.06
C SER A 299 31.45 -1.03 14.44
N HIS A 300 32.73 -0.76 14.73
CA HIS A 300 33.25 0.61 14.78
C HIS A 300 33.68 1.19 13.42
N GLN A 301 33.48 0.46 12.32
CA GLN A 301 33.72 0.94 10.94
C GLN A 301 32.47 1.00 10.05
N GLN A 302 31.30 0.50 10.51
CA GLN A 302 30.05 0.46 9.74
C GLN A 302 29.25 1.79 9.73
N ARG A 303 29.91 2.95 9.84
CA ARG A 303 29.24 4.28 9.86
C ARG A 303 29.22 5.02 8.52
N LEU A 304 29.53 4.32 7.44
CA LEU A 304 29.37 4.74 6.05
C LEU A 304 28.88 3.46 5.37
N VAL A 305 27.59 3.17 5.21
CA VAL A 305 26.76 3.65 4.11
C VAL A 305 25.33 3.16 4.42
N SER A 306 24.40 4.07 4.72
CA SER A 306 22.97 3.81 4.50
C SER A 306 22.31 5.10 4.04
N SER A 307 21.66 5.00 2.88
CA SER A 307 20.77 5.97 2.20
C SER A 307 20.99 7.49 2.46
N SER A 308 21.94 8.10 1.74
CA SER A 308 21.88 9.50 1.22
C SER A 308 23.20 9.97 0.59
N ALA A 309 24.31 9.23 0.74
CA ALA A 309 25.48 9.46 -0.11
C ALA A 309 25.15 8.94 -1.50
N VAL A 310 24.71 9.85 -2.37
CA VAL A 310 24.64 9.62 -3.80
C VAL A 310 26.05 9.26 -4.25
N LEU A 311 26.33 7.96 -4.42
CA LEU A 311 27.59 7.52 -5.00
C LEU A 311 27.68 8.16 -6.37
N LYS A 312 28.74 8.92 -6.58
CA LYS A 312 29.00 9.62 -7.82
C LYS A 312 30.27 9.11 -8.46
N ASP A 313 30.27 9.03 -9.78
CA ASP A 313 31.48 8.75 -10.54
C ASP A 313 32.39 9.99 -10.62
N GLU A 314 33.53 9.86 -11.30
CA GLU A 314 34.49 10.95 -11.50
C GLU A 314 33.93 12.14 -12.30
N ARG A 315 32.84 11.92 -13.05
CA ARG A 315 32.10 12.95 -13.80
C ARG A 315 31.01 13.62 -12.95
N GLY A 316 30.79 13.15 -11.72
CA GLY A 316 29.75 13.64 -10.82
C GLY A 316 28.36 13.03 -11.06
N GLU A 317 28.26 12.02 -11.93
CA GLU A 317 27.02 11.30 -12.23
C GLU A 317 26.67 10.37 -11.08
N ASP A 318 25.40 10.38 -10.65
CA ASP A 318 24.96 9.46 -9.63
C ASP A 318 24.81 8.01 -10.13
N LEU A 319 24.88 7.07 -9.19
CA LEU A 319 24.74 5.64 -9.47
C LEU A 319 23.44 5.28 -10.22
N ASP A 320 22.30 5.91 -9.91
CA ASP A 320 21.05 5.58 -10.60
C ASP A 320 21.12 6.01 -12.07
N LEU A 321 21.66 7.20 -12.35
CA LEU A 321 21.85 7.69 -13.71
C LEU A 321 22.84 6.83 -14.49
N ALA A 322 23.95 6.44 -13.87
CA ALA A 322 24.95 5.57 -14.49
C ALA A 322 24.36 4.18 -14.84
N GLN A 323 23.55 3.59 -13.94
CA GLN A 323 22.85 2.34 -14.22
C GLN A 323 21.81 2.50 -15.33
N ALA A 324 21.00 3.57 -15.30
CA ALA A 324 20.00 3.86 -16.32
C ALA A 324 20.65 3.99 -17.70
N ARG A 325 21.74 4.74 -17.82
CA ARG A 325 22.49 4.93 -19.07
C ARG A 325 23.14 3.64 -19.58
N MET A 326 23.69 2.84 -18.68
CA MET A 326 24.21 1.52 -19.05
C MET A 326 23.10 0.62 -19.62
N LEU A 327 21.91 0.62 -19.00
CA LEU A 327 20.78 -0.17 -19.50
C LEU A 327 20.22 0.39 -20.81
N ASP A 328 20.09 1.70 -20.94
CA ASP A 328 19.70 2.38 -22.18
C ASP A 328 20.69 2.02 -23.33
N TYR A 329 22.00 1.97 -23.05
CA TYR A 329 23.03 1.49 -23.98
C TYR A 329 22.84 0.01 -24.35
N LEU A 330 22.67 -0.86 -23.35
CA LEU A 330 22.44 -2.30 -23.58
C LEU A 330 21.12 -2.58 -24.31
N ASN A 331 20.18 -1.64 -24.28
CA ASN A 331 18.95 -1.68 -25.06
C ASN A 331 19.10 -1.10 -26.48
N GLY A 332 20.31 -0.69 -26.88
CA GLY A 332 20.61 -0.21 -28.23
C GLY A 332 20.23 1.25 -28.48
N GLU A 333 20.05 2.08 -27.44
CA GLU A 333 19.65 3.47 -27.61
C GLU A 333 20.68 4.29 -28.41
N LEU A 334 21.97 3.97 -28.30
CA LEU A 334 23.05 4.71 -28.97
C LEU A 334 22.92 4.64 -30.51
N ASP A 335 22.48 3.49 -31.02
CA ASP A 335 22.30 3.25 -32.46
C ASP A 335 20.87 3.55 -32.95
N SER A 336 19.98 3.92 -32.02
CA SER A 336 18.58 4.19 -32.32
C SER A 336 18.36 5.64 -32.77
N PRO A 337 17.47 5.89 -33.75
CA PRO A 337 17.08 7.24 -34.13
C PRO A 337 16.35 7.94 -32.96
N ASP A 338 16.62 9.23 -32.75
CA ASP A 338 15.95 10.05 -31.73
C ASP A 338 14.49 10.34 -32.08
N ASP A 339 13.62 9.35 -31.85
CA ASP A 339 12.18 9.42 -32.02
C ASP A 339 11.43 8.74 -30.86
N ASP A 340 10.11 8.72 -30.95
CA ASP A 340 9.23 8.25 -29.85
C ASP A 340 9.24 6.73 -29.65
N ARG A 341 10.00 5.98 -30.48
CA ARG A 341 10.21 4.54 -30.31
C ARG A 341 11.24 4.23 -29.23
N ILE A 342 12.15 5.16 -28.93
CA ILE A 342 13.10 4.98 -27.83
C ILE A 342 12.32 4.97 -26.51
N PHE A 343 12.44 3.87 -25.78
CA PHE A 343 11.88 3.76 -24.44
C PHE A 343 12.66 4.62 -23.43
N GLY A 344 13.99 4.48 -23.43
CA GLY A 344 14.94 5.24 -22.64
C GLY A 344 15.03 6.72 -23.05
N GLY A 345 16.22 7.30 -23.12
CA GLY A 345 16.41 8.67 -23.59
C GLY A 345 17.55 9.37 -22.88
N SER A 346 18.18 8.71 -21.90
CA SER A 346 19.24 9.33 -21.11
C SER A 346 20.55 9.50 -21.90
N LEU A 347 20.77 8.71 -22.97
CA LEU A 347 21.91 8.86 -23.86
C LEU A 347 21.65 9.93 -24.92
N GLN A 348 20.43 9.98 -25.46
CA GLN A 348 20.04 11.05 -26.39
C GLN A 348 20.05 12.43 -25.71
N ASP A 349 19.54 12.51 -24.47
CA ASP A 349 19.59 13.74 -23.66
C ASP A 349 21.04 14.14 -23.35
N MET A 350 21.95 13.18 -23.13
CA MET A 350 23.38 13.43 -22.95
C MET A 350 24.03 13.98 -24.23
N ALA A 351 23.77 13.37 -25.39
CA ALA A 351 24.31 13.81 -26.67
C ALA A 351 23.88 15.25 -27.01
N LYS A 352 22.61 15.59 -26.76
CA LYS A 352 22.08 16.97 -26.93
C LYS A 352 22.78 18.00 -26.05
N GLN A 353 23.32 17.59 -24.90
CA GLN A 353 24.11 18.44 -24.01
C GLN A 353 25.59 18.56 -24.44
N GLY A 354 25.99 17.92 -25.55
CA GLY A 354 27.35 17.94 -26.06
C GLY A 354 28.30 16.96 -25.36
N HIS A 355 27.75 15.94 -24.69
CA HIS A 355 28.51 14.90 -24.00
C HIS A 355 28.41 13.56 -24.72
N GLU A 356 29.50 12.79 -24.72
CA GLU A 356 29.56 11.46 -25.33
C GLU A 356 29.48 10.36 -24.26
N PHE A 357 28.67 9.34 -24.51
CA PHE A 357 28.53 8.22 -23.59
C PHE A 357 29.73 7.27 -23.71
N ASN A 358 30.43 7.04 -22.59
CA ASN A 358 31.51 6.07 -22.52
C ASN A 358 31.04 4.81 -21.75
N PRO A 359 30.75 3.69 -22.45
CA PRO A 359 30.25 2.49 -21.80
C PRO A 359 31.31 1.81 -20.92
N ILE A 360 32.59 1.85 -21.30
CA ILE A 360 33.69 1.23 -20.54
C ILE A 360 33.89 1.95 -19.20
N ALA A 361 33.94 3.28 -19.21
CA ALA A 361 34.08 4.08 -17.99
C ALA A 361 32.87 3.89 -17.05
N THR A 362 31.67 3.90 -17.62
CA THR A 362 30.43 3.67 -16.86
C THR A 362 30.43 2.29 -16.21
N TRP A 363 30.79 1.23 -16.95
CA TRP A 363 30.91 -0.11 -16.37
C TRP A 363 31.94 -0.18 -15.24
N ARG A 364 33.13 0.40 -15.42
CA ARG A 364 34.17 0.39 -14.36
C ARG A 364 33.65 1.01 -13.07
N PHE A 365 32.96 2.14 -13.17
CA PHE A 365 32.31 2.75 -12.00
C PHE A 365 31.30 1.81 -11.37
N LEU A 366 30.36 1.26 -12.15
CA LEU A 366 29.37 0.31 -11.64
C LEU A 366 30.03 -0.88 -10.93
N ASN A 367 31.03 -1.50 -11.56
CA ASN A 367 31.74 -2.64 -10.99
C ASN A 367 32.47 -2.33 -9.67
N THR A 368 32.95 -1.09 -9.48
CA THR A 368 33.54 -0.68 -8.19
C THR A 368 32.50 -0.58 -7.06
N THR A 369 31.22 -0.42 -7.40
CA THR A 369 30.11 -0.36 -6.43
C THR A 369 29.53 -1.74 -6.09
N THR A 370 29.86 -2.80 -6.84
CA THR A 370 29.32 -4.16 -6.64
C THR A 370 29.46 -4.67 -5.21
N PRO A 371 30.64 -4.62 -4.54
CA PRO A 371 30.79 -5.16 -3.19
C PRO A 371 29.90 -4.45 -2.16
N LEU A 372 29.67 -3.15 -2.35
CA LEU A 372 28.79 -2.36 -1.49
C LEU A 372 27.33 -2.77 -1.70
N LEU A 373 26.90 -2.94 -2.95
CA LEU A 373 25.54 -3.38 -3.28
C LEU A 373 25.29 -4.86 -2.95
N LEU A 374 26.32 -5.68 -2.72
CA LEU A 374 26.18 -7.06 -2.26
C LEU A 374 26.15 -7.17 -0.73
N ASP A 375 26.56 -6.14 0.01
CA ASP A 375 26.54 -6.17 1.47
C ASP A 375 25.08 -6.27 1.97
N SER A 376 24.74 -7.41 2.56
CA SER A 376 23.41 -7.71 3.10
C SER A 376 23.16 -7.03 4.44
N HIS A 377 24.21 -6.62 5.17
CA HIS A 377 24.06 -5.92 6.45
C HIS A 377 23.51 -4.51 6.30
N ILE A 378 23.62 -3.94 5.10
CA ILE A 378 23.12 -2.59 4.79
C ILE A 378 21.84 -2.62 3.93
N PHE A 379 21.38 -3.80 3.47
CA PHE A 379 20.21 -3.90 2.60
C PHE A 379 18.91 -3.66 3.37
N ASN A 380 18.14 -2.66 2.94
CA ASN A 380 16.77 -2.45 3.39
C ASN A 380 15.75 -2.71 2.26
N PRO A 381 15.00 -3.83 2.28
CA PRO A 381 14.01 -4.12 1.23
C PRO A 381 12.82 -3.16 1.21
N LEU A 382 12.63 -2.35 2.26
CA LEU A 382 11.62 -1.28 2.31
C LEU A 382 12.11 0.05 1.71
N ASP A 383 13.39 0.18 1.40
CA ASP A 383 13.90 1.27 0.58
C ASP A 383 13.80 0.85 -0.89
N TYR A 384 12.69 1.21 -1.54
CA TYR A 384 12.44 0.82 -2.92
C TYR A 384 13.43 1.40 -3.92
N ARG A 385 14.10 2.51 -3.57
CA ARG A 385 15.19 3.04 -4.39
C ARG A 385 16.41 2.15 -4.31
N GLU A 386 16.80 1.71 -3.11
CA GLU A 386 17.86 0.72 -2.93
C GLU A 386 17.52 -0.61 -3.62
N LEU A 387 16.28 -1.08 -3.46
CA LEU A 387 15.76 -2.29 -4.11
C LEU A 387 15.91 -2.20 -5.63
N GLY A 388 15.47 -1.09 -6.24
CA GLY A 388 15.62 -0.85 -7.68
C GLY A 388 17.08 -0.77 -8.12
N CYS A 389 17.95 -0.12 -7.34
CA CYS A 389 19.37 -0.03 -7.62
C CYS A 389 20.05 -1.41 -7.63
N ARG A 390 19.77 -2.26 -6.64
CA ARG A 390 20.31 -3.64 -6.59
C ARG A 390 19.74 -4.50 -7.73
N ALA A 391 18.44 -4.39 -8.01
CA ALA A 391 17.80 -5.11 -9.11
C ALA A 391 18.35 -4.71 -10.49
N ARG A 392 18.54 -3.41 -10.76
CA ARG A 392 19.23 -2.91 -11.97
C ARG A 392 20.65 -3.46 -12.06
N HIS A 393 21.36 -3.46 -10.94
CA HIS A 393 22.74 -3.95 -10.93
C HIS A 393 22.85 -5.43 -11.28
N MET A 394 21.98 -6.27 -10.70
CA MET A 394 21.83 -7.68 -11.08
C MET A 394 21.46 -7.83 -12.55
N TYR A 395 20.50 -7.03 -13.04
CA TYR A 395 20.06 -7.08 -14.43
C TYR A 395 21.18 -6.71 -15.42
N ILE A 396 21.98 -5.69 -15.14
CA ILE A 396 23.14 -5.32 -15.95
C ILE A 396 24.12 -6.50 -16.05
N HIS A 397 24.41 -7.20 -14.94
CA HIS A 397 25.29 -8.38 -14.96
C HIS A 397 24.73 -9.51 -15.82
N ILE A 398 23.42 -9.77 -15.73
CA ILE A 398 22.74 -10.76 -16.58
C ILE A 398 22.86 -10.37 -18.06
N ARG A 399 22.56 -9.12 -18.40
CA ARG A 399 22.63 -8.63 -19.79
C ARG A 399 24.06 -8.70 -20.34
N LEU A 400 25.07 -8.47 -19.51
CA LEU A 400 26.47 -8.63 -19.90
C LEU A 400 26.81 -10.10 -20.19
N LEU A 401 26.31 -11.05 -19.39
CA LEU A 401 26.47 -12.50 -19.64
C LEU A 401 25.81 -12.94 -20.96
N GLU A 402 24.67 -12.35 -21.33
CA GLU A 402 23.95 -12.67 -22.58
C GLU A 402 24.53 -11.96 -23.82
N SER A 403 25.17 -10.81 -23.63
CA SER A 403 25.59 -9.95 -24.73
C SER A 403 26.89 -10.41 -25.41
N LYS A 404 26.96 -10.26 -26.74
CA LYS A 404 28.24 -10.26 -27.47
C LYS A 404 29.15 -9.07 -27.08
N HIS A 405 28.55 -8.01 -26.50
CA HIS A 405 29.21 -6.78 -26.06
C HIS A 405 30.19 -6.96 -24.89
N ALA A 406 30.12 -8.06 -24.13
CA ALA A 406 31.13 -8.39 -23.13
C ALA A 406 32.55 -8.44 -23.74
N ASN A 407 32.66 -8.86 -25.00
CA ASN A 407 33.95 -8.85 -25.72
C ASN A 407 34.34 -7.44 -26.18
N GLU A 408 33.39 -6.61 -26.63
CA GLU A 408 33.63 -5.25 -27.16
C GLU A 408 33.98 -4.23 -26.07
N LEU A 409 33.47 -4.41 -24.85
CA LEU A 409 33.83 -3.58 -23.71
C LEU A 409 35.22 -3.92 -23.13
N GLY A 410 35.95 -4.87 -23.73
CA GLY A 410 37.21 -5.40 -23.20
C GLY A 410 37.02 -6.20 -21.91
N MET A 411 35.83 -6.77 -21.72
CA MET A 411 35.33 -7.34 -20.47
C MET A 411 35.32 -8.87 -20.49
N SER A 412 36.34 -9.50 -21.07
CA SER A 412 36.63 -10.93 -20.89
C SER A 412 37.09 -11.28 -19.45
N THR A 413 36.79 -10.42 -18.47
CA THR A 413 37.15 -10.62 -17.06
C THR A 413 36.10 -11.49 -16.39
N ASN A 414 36.38 -12.79 -16.43
CA ASN A 414 35.88 -13.89 -15.61
C ASN A 414 34.35 -14.04 -15.52
N VAL A 415 33.76 -14.75 -16.49
CA VAL A 415 32.34 -15.18 -16.51
C VAL A 415 31.90 -15.72 -15.14
N GLU A 416 32.76 -16.51 -14.48
CA GLU A 416 32.50 -17.05 -13.14
C GLU A 416 32.23 -15.96 -12.08
N THR A 417 32.88 -14.80 -12.19
CA THR A 417 32.68 -13.67 -11.27
C THR A 417 31.34 -12.98 -11.51
N LEU A 418 30.93 -12.84 -12.77
CA LEU A 418 29.60 -12.29 -13.11
C LEU A 418 28.49 -13.25 -12.64
N GLU A 419 28.61 -14.54 -12.92
CA GLU A 419 27.68 -15.59 -12.46
C GLU A 419 27.58 -15.62 -10.93
N SER A 420 28.73 -15.57 -10.23
CA SER A 420 28.78 -15.51 -8.77
C SER A 420 28.08 -14.25 -8.23
N THR A 421 28.25 -13.11 -8.90
CA THR A 421 27.60 -11.85 -8.52
C THR A 421 26.08 -11.93 -8.70
N VAL A 422 25.62 -12.47 -9.84
CA VAL A 422 24.19 -12.70 -10.09
C VAL A 422 23.59 -13.62 -9.04
N ALA A 423 24.25 -14.72 -8.70
CA ALA A 423 23.79 -15.65 -7.66
C ALA A 423 23.66 -14.98 -6.28
N GLN A 424 24.61 -14.12 -5.89
CA GLN A 424 24.56 -13.40 -4.61
C GLN A 424 23.41 -12.36 -4.58
N PHE A 425 23.23 -11.58 -5.66
CA PHE A 425 22.08 -10.68 -5.75
C PHE A 425 20.75 -11.42 -5.74
N GLN A 426 20.65 -12.52 -6.50
CA GLN A 426 19.45 -13.36 -6.51
C GLN A 426 19.12 -13.87 -5.10
N GLN A 427 20.11 -14.36 -4.36
CA GLN A 427 19.89 -14.84 -2.99
C GLN A 427 19.40 -13.72 -2.07
N SER A 428 19.91 -12.50 -2.23
CA SER A 428 19.52 -11.34 -1.41
C SER A 428 18.14 -10.78 -1.80
N LEU A 429 17.85 -10.68 -3.09
CA LEU A 429 16.65 -10.03 -3.62
C LEU A 429 15.45 -10.97 -3.68
N PHE A 430 15.69 -12.23 -4.08
CA PHE A 430 14.67 -13.24 -4.38
C PHE A 430 14.98 -14.57 -3.66
N PRO A 431 15.10 -14.58 -2.32
CA PRO A 431 15.47 -15.77 -1.56
C PRO A 431 14.49 -16.94 -1.74
N TRP A 432 13.23 -16.63 -2.02
CA TRP A 432 12.14 -17.58 -2.26
C TRP A 432 12.15 -18.22 -3.65
N LEU A 433 13.10 -17.86 -4.52
CA LEU A 433 13.26 -18.54 -5.80
C LEU A 433 13.56 -20.04 -5.58
N LYS A 434 14.33 -20.35 -4.54
CA LYS A 434 14.53 -21.72 -4.05
C LYS A 434 13.40 -22.11 -3.07
N PRO A 435 12.89 -23.36 -3.12
CA PRO A 435 13.42 -24.49 -3.88
C PRO A 435 12.87 -24.62 -5.32
N THR A 436 11.90 -23.81 -5.73
CA THR A 436 11.18 -24.00 -7.00
C THR A 436 12.08 -23.91 -8.23
N PHE A 437 13.01 -22.96 -8.25
CA PHE A 437 14.04 -22.85 -9.29
C PHE A 437 15.42 -22.72 -8.64
N GLU A 438 16.40 -23.44 -9.19
CA GLU A 438 17.77 -23.45 -8.65
C GLU A 438 18.48 -22.09 -8.81
N SER A 439 18.24 -21.45 -9.96
CA SER A 439 18.82 -20.16 -10.36
C SER A 439 17.89 -19.40 -11.31
N PHE A 440 18.17 -18.12 -11.51
CA PHE A 440 17.52 -17.28 -12.50
C PHE A 440 17.67 -17.87 -13.92
N ASP A 441 18.87 -18.33 -14.28
CA ASP A 441 19.09 -18.96 -15.59
C ASP A 441 18.27 -20.24 -15.73
N ALA A 442 18.26 -21.12 -14.73
CA ALA A 442 17.44 -22.33 -14.76
C ALA A 442 15.94 -22.01 -14.96
N MET A 443 15.46 -20.97 -14.29
CA MET A 443 14.10 -20.47 -14.46
C MET A 443 13.86 -19.96 -15.89
N LEU A 444 14.73 -19.09 -16.40
CA LEU A 444 14.62 -18.52 -17.74
C LEU A 444 14.65 -19.59 -18.83
N GLN A 445 15.56 -20.56 -18.72
CA GLN A 445 15.64 -21.70 -19.64
C GLN A 445 14.37 -22.55 -19.59
N SER A 446 13.78 -22.76 -18.40
CA SER A 446 12.53 -23.51 -18.29
C SER A 446 11.38 -22.87 -19.08
N PHE A 447 11.32 -21.53 -19.14
CA PHE A 447 10.31 -20.83 -19.93
C PHE A 447 10.65 -20.80 -21.42
N ARG A 448 11.92 -20.63 -21.79
CA ARG A 448 12.37 -20.69 -23.19
C ARG A 448 12.15 -22.06 -23.83
N LEU A 449 12.20 -23.12 -23.02
CA LEU A 449 12.01 -24.51 -23.45
C LEU A 449 10.61 -25.04 -23.12
N SER A 450 9.66 -24.16 -22.77
CA SER A 450 8.32 -24.58 -22.39
C SER A 450 7.63 -25.34 -23.54
N PRO A 451 7.05 -26.52 -23.28
CA PRO A 451 6.35 -27.30 -24.30
C PRO A 451 5.05 -26.62 -24.74
N ASP A 452 4.43 -25.84 -23.85
CA ASP A 452 3.23 -25.06 -24.09
C ASP A 452 3.61 -23.56 -24.10
N PRO A 453 3.91 -22.97 -25.27
CA PRO A 453 4.48 -21.63 -25.33
C PRO A 453 3.51 -20.52 -24.90
N VAL A 454 2.20 -20.79 -24.85
CA VAL A 454 1.19 -19.82 -24.42
C VAL A 454 0.21 -20.52 -23.48
N GLY A 455 -0.08 -19.92 -22.33
CA GLY A 455 -1.11 -20.39 -21.41
C GLY A 455 -1.82 -19.26 -20.68
N LEU A 456 -3.06 -19.54 -20.26
CA LEU A 456 -3.87 -18.63 -19.47
C LEU A 456 -3.62 -18.86 -17.98
N VAL A 457 -3.56 -17.77 -17.21
CA VAL A 457 -3.35 -17.80 -15.76
C VAL A 457 -4.48 -17.03 -15.08
N ILE A 458 -5.18 -17.67 -14.17
CA ILE A 458 -6.25 -17.06 -13.38
C ILE A 458 -5.93 -17.28 -11.91
N THR A 459 -6.19 -16.29 -11.06
CA THR A 459 -6.10 -16.46 -9.60
C THR A 459 -7.47 -16.34 -8.95
N GLY A 460 -7.75 -17.16 -7.95
CA GLY A 460 -8.85 -16.88 -7.04
C GLY A 460 -9.20 -18.03 -6.09
N GLY A 461 -9.75 -17.65 -4.94
CA GLY A 461 -10.29 -18.58 -3.95
C GLY A 461 -11.78 -18.90 -4.13
N THR A 462 -12.34 -19.54 -3.11
CA THR A 462 -13.72 -20.05 -3.02
C THR A 462 -14.78 -19.02 -3.41
N LYS A 463 -14.58 -17.74 -3.06
CA LYS A 463 -15.52 -16.65 -3.42
C LYS A 463 -15.59 -16.37 -4.93
N HIS A 464 -14.49 -16.62 -5.64
CA HIS A 464 -14.37 -16.34 -7.07
C HIS A 464 -14.72 -17.56 -7.93
N PHE A 465 -14.97 -18.72 -7.32
CA PHE A 465 -15.13 -19.99 -8.03
C PHE A 465 -16.10 -19.92 -9.21
N TYR A 466 -17.29 -19.34 -9.00
CA TYR A 466 -18.33 -19.27 -10.04
C TYR A 466 -17.96 -18.30 -11.17
N LEU A 467 -17.28 -17.21 -10.85
CA LEU A 467 -16.78 -16.26 -11.85
C LEU A 467 -15.70 -16.90 -12.72
N ILE A 468 -14.71 -17.56 -12.09
CA ILE A 468 -13.65 -18.29 -12.80
C ILE A 468 -14.24 -19.40 -13.66
N MET A 469 -15.20 -20.16 -13.13
CA MET A 469 -15.90 -21.21 -13.89
C MET A 469 -16.62 -20.62 -15.10
N GLY A 470 -17.34 -19.51 -14.93
CA GLY A 470 -18.02 -18.82 -16.02
C GLY A 470 -17.06 -18.27 -17.06
N LEU A 471 -15.94 -17.69 -16.64
CA LEU A 471 -14.88 -17.22 -17.52
C LEU A 471 -14.31 -18.37 -18.35
N ILE A 472 -13.86 -19.46 -17.71
CA ILE A 472 -13.25 -20.60 -18.40
C ILE A 472 -14.21 -21.20 -19.42
N LEU A 473 -15.47 -21.45 -19.01
CA LEU A 473 -16.48 -22.01 -19.91
C LEU A 473 -16.80 -21.07 -21.08
N SER A 474 -16.82 -19.75 -20.83
CA SER A 474 -17.00 -18.74 -21.88
C SER A 474 -15.85 -18.78 -22.88
N LEU A 475 -14.60 -18.87 -22.40
CA LEU A 475 -13.42 -18.97 -23.26
C LEU A 475 -13.42 -20.23 -24.13
N GLN A 476 -13.77 -21.37 -23.54
CA GLN A 476 -13.79 -22.65 -24.23
C GLN A 476 -14.94 -22.76 -25.25
N ARG A 477 -16.11 -22.16 -24.97
CA ARG A 477 -17.29 -22.30 -25.83
C ARG A 477 -17.39 -21.23 -26.91
N GLU A 478 -17.19 -19.98 -26.53
CA GLU A 478 -17.38 -18.85 -27.44
C GLU A 478 -16.15 -18.61 -28.31
N PHE A 479 -14.96 -18.85 -27.76
CA PHE A 479 -13.69 -18.63 -28.47
C PHE A 479 -12.97 -19.92 -28.86
N LEU A 480 -13.55 -21.09 -28.56
CA LEU A 480 -13.00 -22.41 -28.87
C LEU A 480 -11.55 -22.58 -28.39
N LEU A 481 -11.24 -21.98 -27.25
CA LEU A 481 -9.87 -21.88 -26.75
C LEU A 481 -9.42 -23.21 -26.14
N THR A 482 -8.36 -23.79 -26.71
CA THR A 482 -7.83 -25.12 -26.32
C THR A 482 -6.46 -25.07 -25.66
N ILE A 483 -5.84 -23.90 -25.50
CA ILE A 483 -4.54 -23.78 -24.81
C ILE A 483 -4.70 -24.07 -23.31
N PRO A 484 -3.61 -24.42 -22.59
CA PRO A 484 -3.67 -24.68 -21.16
C PRO A 484 -4.16 -23.48 -20.34
N ILE A 485 -4.98 -23.75 -19.33
CA ILE A 485 -5.49 -22.77 -18.36
C ILE A 485 -5.10 -23.21 -16.95
N HIS A 486 -4.35 -22.39 -16.24
CA HIS A 486 -3.98 -22.65 -14.85
C HIS A 486 -4.74 -21.74 -13.89
N VAL A 487 -5.42 -22.33 -12.90
CA VAL A 487 -6.11 -21.63 -11.82
C VAL A 487 -5.28 -21.72 -10.54
N TYR A 488 -4.70 -20.62 -10.10
CA TYR A 488 -3.85 -20.55 -8.92
C TYR A 488 -4.62 -20.11 -7.68
N TYR A 489 -4.35 -20.78 -6.55
CA TYR A 489 -4.95 -20.49 -5.24
C TYR A 489 -3.92 -20.69 -4.12
N ALA A 490 -4.22 -20.24 -2.90
CA ALA A 490 -3.32 -20.34 -1.73
C ALA A 490 -3.85 -21.32 -0.66
N GLY A 491 -3.74 -22.62 -0.93
CA GLY A 491 -4.09 -23.68 0.00
C GLY A 491 -5.60 -23.94 0.17
N PRO A 492 -5.94 -25.00 0.95
CA PRO A 492 -7.32 -25.47 1.09
C PRO A 492 -8.24 -24.50 1.85
N LYS A 493 -7.68 -23.50 2.54
CA LYS A 493 -8.45 -22.42 3.18
C LYS A 493 -8.89 -21.35 2.18
N ASP A 494 -8.15 -21.19 1.10
CA ASP A 494 -8.47 -20.23 0.04
C ASP A 494 -9.47 -20.85 -0.95
N LEU A 495 -9.16 -22.04 -1.49
CA LEU A 495 -10.03 -22.78 -2.41
C LEU A 495 -10.36 -24.18 -1.88
N LYS A 496 -11.65 -24.51 -1.75
CA LYS A 496 -12.11 -25.81 -1.27
C LYS A 496 -11.63 -26.95 -2.19
N PRO A 497 -11.24 -28.12 -1.64
CA PRO A 497 -10.84 -29.28 -2.45
C PRO A 497 -11.87 -29.70 -3.52
N SER A 498 -13.16 -29.66 -3.20
CA SER A 498 -14.22 -29.99 -4.16
C SER A 498 -14.30 -29.02 -5.36
N MET A 499 -13.89 -27.77 -5.16
CA MET A 499 -13.79 -26.76 -6.23
C MET A 499 -12.51 -26.93 -7.05
N VAL A 500 -11.40 -27.31 -6.42
CA VAL A 500 -10.16 -27.73 -7.10
C VAL A 500 -10.46 -28.91 -8.04
N ASP A 501 -11.17 -29.94 -7.54
CA ASP A 501 -11.59 -31.09 -8.33
C ASP A 501 -12.51 -30.71 -9.49
N ALA A 502 -13.36 -29.70 -9.32
CA ALA A 502 -14.24 -29.21 -10.37
C ALA A 502 -13.46 -28.53 -11.51
N PHE A 503 -12.46 -27.71 -11.19
CA PHE A 503 -11.58 -27.12 -12.20
C PHE A 503 -10.77 -28.20 -12.94
N ASN A 504 -10.17 -29.15 -12.23
CA ASN A 504 -9.36 -30.20 -12.83
C ASN A 504 -10.13 -31.19 -13.73
N LYS A 505 -11.47 -31.19 -13.67
CA LYS A 505 -12.32 -31.98 -14.58
C LYS A 505 -12.58 -31.31 -15.93
N LEU A 506 -12.32 -30.01 -16.04
CA LEU A 506 -12.45 -29.29 -17.31
C LEU A 506 -11.27 -29.61 -18.24
N PRO A 507 -11.49 -29.64 -19.56
CA PRO A 507 -10.43 -29.92 -20.51
C PRO A 507 -9.34 -28.85 -20.45
N ASN A 508 -8.07 -29.26 -20.39
CA ASN A 508 -6.89 -28.39 -20.37
C ASN A 508 -6.86 -27.36 -19.23
N VAL A 509 -7.58 -27.63 -18.13
CA VAL A 509 -7.56 -26.78 -16.92
C VAL A 509 -6.81 -27.49 -15.80
N THR A 510 -5.95 -26.77 -15.09
CA THR A 510 -5.26 -27.30 -13.91
C THR A 510 -5.31 -26.28 -12.77
N ALA A 511 -5.80 -26.71 -11.61
CA ALA A 511 -5.77 -25.91 -10.38
C ALA A 511 -4.48 -26.19 -9.60
N ILE A 512 -3.75 -25.12 -9.22
CA ILE A 512 -2.40 -25.21 -8.64
C ILE A 512 -2.33 -24.43 -7.32
N ASP A 513 -1.84 -25.10 -6.28
CA ASP A 513 -1.64 -24.49 -4.96
C ASP A 513 -0.29 -23.75 -4.87
N LEU A 514 -0.33 -22.43 -4.80
CA LEU A 514 0.85 -21.57 -4.68
C LEU A 514 1.59 -21.75 -3.34
N LEU A 515 0.95 -22.27 -2.28
CA LEU A 515 1.65 -22.58 -1.02
C LEU A 515 2.75 -23.63 -1.24
N THR A 516 2.62 -24.48 -2.25
CA THR A 516 3.62 -25.51 -2.57
C THR A 516 4.86 -24.93 -3.24
N LEU A 517 4.72 -23.78 -3.91
CA LEU A 517 5.80 -23.14 -4.68
C LEU A 517 6.44 -21.98 -3.93
N PHE A 518 5.65 -21.21 -3.19
CA PHE A 518 6.12 -20.02 -2.45
C PHE A 518 5.56 -19.99 -1.02
N PRO A 519 5.86 -20.99 -0.17
CA PRO A 519 5.19 -21.18 1.12
C PRO A 519 5.26 -19.95 2.04
N ASN A 520 6.44 -19.35 2.18
CA ASN A 520 6.63 -18.20 3.09
C ASN A 520 5.97 -16.93 2.55
N GLU A 521 6.01 -16.75 1.24
CA GLU A 521 5.39 -15.59 0.62
C GLU A 521 3.89 -15.73 0.72
N THR A 522 3.31 -16.87 0.30
CA THR A 522 1.86 -17.07 0.11
C THR A 522 1.07 -17.52 1.35
N ALA A 523 1.72 -17.89 2.47
CA ALA A 523 1.08 -18.47 3.67
C ALA A 523 0.11 -17.55 4.44
N LEU A 524 0.21 -16.23 4.32
CA LEU A 524 -0.55 -15.26 5.13
C LEU A 524 -1.66 -14.53 4.37
N TRP A 525 -2.15 -15.09 3.26
CA TRP A 525 -2.78 -14.27 2.22
C TRP A 525 -4.31 -14.27 2.20
N SER A 526 -4.82 -13.08 1.87
CA SER A 526 -6.14 -12.81 1.30
C SER A 526 -5.96 -11.61 0.34
N GLY A 527 -6.58 -11.63 -0.84
CA GLY A 527 -6.58 -10.49 -1.78
C GLY A 527 -5.59 -10.59 -2.96
N TRP A 528 -5.28 -9.44 -3.57
CA TRP A 528 -4.73 -9.32 -4.93
C TRP A 528 -3.24 -9.64 -5.11
N SER A 529 -2.49 -9.87 -4.03
CA SER A 529 -1.04 -10.11 -4.11
C SER A 529 -0.65 -11.44 -4.78
N LEU A 530 -1.61 -12.31 -5.11
CA LEU A 530 -1.36 -13.59 -5.77
C LEU A 530 -0.96 -13.47 -7.25
N LYS A 531 -1.42 -12.43 -7.97
CA LYS A 531 -1.29 -12.36 -9.43
C LYS A 531 0.17 -12.48 -9.92
N PRO A 532 1.13 -11.69 -9.40
CA PRO A 532 2.52 -11.78 -9.87
C PRO A 532 3.13 -13.16 -9.60
N PHE A 533 2.82 -13.75 -8.45
CA PHE A 533 3.31 -15.09 -8.08
C PHE A 533 2.72 -16.19 -8.98
N ALA A 534 1.44 -16.10 -9.33
CA ALA A 534 0.79 -17.03 -10.26
C ALA A 534 1.42 -16.94 -11.67
N MET A 535 1.61 -15.74 -12.19
CA MET A 535 2.27 -15.51 -13.48
C MET A 535 3.71 -16.01 -13.49
N LEU A 536 4.43 -15.82 -12.38
CA LEU A 536 5.80 -16.27 -12.22
C LEU A 536 5.89 -17.80 -12.14
N ALA A 537 4.99 -18.45 -11.39
CA ALA A 537 4.90 -19.91 -11.24
C ALA A 537 4.44 -20.64 -12.52
N ALA A 538 3.70 -19.97 -13.39
CA ALA A 538 3.19 -20.58 -14.62
C ALA A 538 4.33 -21.11 -15.50
N PRO A 539 4.28 -22.35 -16.01
CA PRO A 539 5.39 -22.93 -16.77
C PRO A 539 5.46 -22.42 -18.22
N PHE A 540 4.59 -21.49 -18.61
CA PHE A 540 4.46 -21.02 -19.99
C PHE A 540 5.54 -20.01 -20.37
N GLN A 541 5.93 -20.02 -21.64
CA GLN A 541 6.79 -18.98 -22.21
C GLN A 541 6.07 -17.63 -22.18
N THR A 542 4.85 -17.59 -22.69
CA THR A 542 3.97 -16.42 -22.70
C THR A 542 2.77 -16.67 -21.78
N VAL A 543 2.52 -15.75 -20.87
CA VAL A 543 1.40 -15.79 -19.94
C VAL A 543 0.40 -14.71 -20.31
N LEU A 544 -0.85 -15.13 -20.45
CA LEU A 544 -2.00 -14.24 -20.47
C LEU A 544 -2.72 -14.38 -19.11
N PHE A 545 -2.52 -13.41 -18.23
CA PHE A 545 -3.18 -13.37 -16.92
C PHE A 545 -4.56 -12.75 -17.05
N LEU A 546 -5.58 -13.38 -16.47
CA LEU A 546 -6.97 -12.90 -16.44
C LEU A 546 -7.48 -12.84 -14.99
N ASP A 547 -8.08 -11.72 -14.61
CA ASP A 547 -8.86 -11.63 -13.37
C ASP A 547 -10.10 -12.54 -13.42
N ALA A 548 -10.54 -12.98 -12.24
CA ALA A 548 -11.66 -13.90 -12.11
C ALA A 548 -12.97 -13.34 -12.67
N ASP A 549 -13.16 -12.01 -12.63
CA ASP A 549 -14.35 -11.29 -13.08
C ASP A 549 -14.15 -10.55 -14.42
N SER A 550 -13.09 -10.86 -15.15
CA SER A 550 -12.88 -10.40 -16.53
C SER A 550 -13.67 -11.23 -17.53
N MET A 551 -14.13 -10.61 -18.61
CA MET A 551 -14.82 -11.25 -19.74
C MET A 551 -14.41 -10.59 -21.06
N PHE A 552 -14.71 -11.24 -22.19
CA PHE A 552 -14.11 -10.89 -23.48
C PHE A 552 -15.15 -10.76 -24.60
N PHE A 553 -14.93 -9.80 -25.50
CA PHE A 553 -15.61 -9.69 -26.80
C PHE A 553 -14.82 -10.38 -27.92
N GLN A 554 -13.50 -10.51 -27.77
CA GLN A 554 -12.63 -11.20 -28.73
C GLN A 554 -11.79 -12.27 -28.02
N ASN A 555 -11.23 -13.20 -28.79
CA ASN A 555 -10.35 -14.22 -28.23
C ASN A 555 -9.16 -13.55 -27.49
N PRO A 556 -8.86 -13.89 -26.21
CA PRO A 556 -7.75 -13.30 -25.47
C PRO A 556 -6.38 -13.41 -26.16
N LEU A 557 -6.19 -14.42 -27.02
CA LEU A 557 -4.98 -14.58 -27.83
C LEU A 557 -4.72 -13.38 -28.77
N HIS A 558 -5.75 -12.58 -29.07
CA HIS A 558 -5.60 -11.35 -29.85
C HIS A 558 -4.63 -10.35 -29.19
N ALA A 559 -4.43 -10.43 -27.87
CA ALA A 559 -3.41 -9.63 -27.17
C ALA A 559 -2.00 -9.80 -27.75
N LEU A 560 -1.70 -10.99 -28.29
CA LEU A 560 -0.40 -11.30 -28.88
C LEU A 560 -0.18 -10.57 -30.22
N ASP A 561 -1.26 -10.07 -30.83
CA ASP A 561 -1.20 -9.30 -32.06
C ASP A 561 -0.93 -7.81 -31.83
N SER A 562 -1.07 -7.32 -30.60
CA SER A 562 -0.84 -5.92 -30.24
C SER A 562 0.58 -5.47 -30.57
N ASP A 563 0.71 -4.24 -31.09
CA ASP A 563 1.98 -3.58 -31.35
C ASP A 563 2.79 -3.45 -30.05
N ALA A 564 2.14 -3.14 -28.93
CA ALA A 564 2.77 -3.03 -27.62
C ALA A 564 3.39 -4.37 -27.19
N PHE A 565 2.64 -5.46 -27.33
CA PHE A 565 3.14 -6.79 -27.00
C PHE A 565 4.29 -7.23 -27.92
N LYS A 566 4.13 -7.06 -29.24
CA LYS A 566 5.16 -7.43 -30.23
C LYS A 566 6.47 -6.67 -30.05
N THR A 567 6.40 -5.41 -29.62
CA THR A 567 7.58 -4.54 -29.48
C THR A 567 8.27 -4.67 -28.13
N THR A 568 7.54 -4.98 -27.06
CA THR A 568 8.10 -4.97 -25.69
C THR A 568 8.03 -6.31 -24.97
N GLY A 569 7.29 -7.29 -25.50
CA GLY A 569 6.98 -8.54 -24.83
C GLY A 569 5.97 -8.38 -23.68
N GLN A 570 5.38 -7.19 -23.51
CA GLN A 570 4.43 -6.87 -22.45
C GLN A 570 3.24 -6.06 -22.99
N LEU A 571 2.03 -6.32 -22.50
CA LEU A 571 0.85 -5.51 -22.80
C LEU A 571 0.14 -5.15 -21.50
N PHE A 572 0.02 -3.84 -21.26
CA PHE A 572 -0.73 -3.27 -20.15
C PHE A 572 -1.90 -2.42 -20.67
N PHE A 573 -2.93 -2.25 -19.85
CA PHE A 573 -4.10 -1.42 -20.18
C PHE A 573 -4.21 -0.26 -19.20
N HIS A 574 -4.63 0.90 -19.69
CA HIS A 574 -4.89 2.05 -18.84
C HIS A 574 -6.12 1.80 -17.95
N ASP A 575 -6.07 2.21 -16.69
CA ASP A 575 -7.24 2.32 -15.81
C ASP A 575 -8.00 3.62 -16.15
N ARG A 576 -8.98 3.95 -15.32
CA ARG A 576 -9.81 5.14 -15.43
C ARG A 576 -8.94 6.35 -15.22
N ARG A 577 -9.04 7.28 -16.17
CA ARG A 577 -8.49 8.63 -16.08
C ARG A 577 -9.18 9.43 -14.96
N ILE A 578 -8.88 9.09 -13.72
CA ILE A 578 -9.45 9.67 -12.51
C ILE A 578 -8.34 10.44 -11.80
N ARG A 579 -8.67 11.68 -11.42
CA ARG A 579 -7.82 12.48 -10.56
C ARG A 579 -8.35 12.51 -9.13
N GLU A 580 -7.67 11.83 -8.24
CA GLU A 580 -7.96 11.87 -6.80
C GLU A 580 -7.07 12.93 -6.12
N ARG A 581 -7.48 14.21 -6.21
CA ARG A 581 -6.70 15.38 -5.75
C ARG A 581 -6.17 15.29 -4.30
N HIS A 582 -6.75 14.47 -3.45
CA HIS A 582 -6.35 14.30 -2.05
C HIS A 582 -5.46 13.08 -1.80
N LEU A 583 -5.10 12.33 -2.85
CA LEU A 583 -4.44 11.02 -2.80
C LEU A 583 -3.30 10.89 -3.85
N ILE A 584 -2.58 11.98 -4.17
CA ILE A 584 -1.35 11.91 -4.99
C ILE A 584 -0.24 11.26 -4.16
N THR A 585 -0.37 9.95 -3.92
CA THR A 585 0.57 9.14 -3.13
C THR A 585 1.34 8.20 -4.04
N GLY A 586 0.65 7.55 -4.99
CA GLY A 586 1.27 6.64 -5.95
C GLY A 586 2.32 7.32 -6.84
N PRO A 587 2.00 8.43 -7.54
CA PRO A 587 2.99 9.20 -8.30
C PRO A 587 4.18 9.67 -7.47
N LYS A 588 3.95 10.09 -6.21
CA LYS A 588 5.01 10.48 -5.28
C LYS A 588 5.90 9.31 -4.92
N LEU A 589 5.30 8.15 -4.66
CA LEU A 589 6.02 6.92 -4.39
C LEU A 589 6.93 6.60 -5.59
N LEU A 590 6.42 6.61 -6.82
CA LEU A 590 7.23 6.37 -8.03
C LEU A 590 8.40 7.34 -8.15
N ASN A 591 8.16 8.65 -8.01
CA ASN A 591 9.20 9.66 -8.09
C ASN A 591 10.27 9.50 -6.99
N SER A 592 9.92 8.88 -5.85
CA SER A 592 10.89 8.51 -4.81
C SER A 592 11.69 7.23 -5.13
N MET A 593 11.14 6.34 -5.97
CA MET A 593 11.78 5.09 -6.41
C MET A 593 12.73 5.29 -7.60
N VAL A 594 12.36 6.18 -8.53
CA VAL A 594 13.04 6.39 -9.81
C VAL A 594 13.28 7.87 -10.06
N HIS A 595 14.54 8.31 -9.88
CA HIS A 595 14.91 9.72 -10.09
C HIS A 595 15.07 10.10 -11.56
N HIS A 596 15.49 9.13 -12.37
CA HIS A 596 15.74 9.33 -13.80
C HIS A 596 14.70 8.51 -14.54
N LEU A 597 13.56 9.11 -14.85
CA LEU A 597 12.50 8.46 -15.63
C LEU A 597 12.90 8.30 -17.09
N SER A 598 12.42 7.22 -17.71
CA SER A 598 12.51 6.98 -19.15
C SER A 598 11.72 8.03 -19.95
N ARG A 599 11.99 8.21 -21.24
CA ARG A 599 11.22 9.17 -22.07
C ARG A 599 9.76 8.75 -22.16
N TYR A 600 9.50 7.43 -22.22
CA TYR A 600 8.13 6.93 -22.21
C TYR A 600 7.41 7.28 -20.90
N SER A 601 7.97 6.93 -19.75
CA SER A 601 7.33 7.20 -18.46
C SER A 601 7.17 8.70 -18.18
N ARG A 602 8.09 9.55 -18.67
CA ARG A 602 7.94 11.02 -18.64
C ARG A 602 6.74 11.53 -19.43
N SER A 603 6.24 10.78 -20.41
CA SER A 603 5.08 11.18 -21.24
C SER A 603 3.73 10.76 -20.66
N ILE A 604 3.72 9.82 -19.71
CA ILE A 604 2.51 9.33 -19.06
C ILE A 604 1.97 10.39 -18.08
N ALA A 605 0.66 10.58 -18.00
CA ALA A 605 0.09 11.62 -17.16
C ALA A 605 0.33 11.34 -15.66
N TYR A 606 0.25 10.08 -15.24
CA TYR A 606 0.50 9.66 -13.85
C TYR A 606 1.82 10.18 -13.26
N THR A 607 2.92 10.11 -14.00
CA THR A 607 4.24 10.53 -13.50
C THR A 607 4.33 12.05 -13.30
N ASN A 608 3.53 12.81 -14.05
CA ASN A 608 3.47 14.26 -14.03
C ASN A 608 2.32 14.80 -13.17
N ALA A 609 1.65 13.95 -12.37
CA ALA A 609 0.46 14.31 -11.61
C ALA A 609 0.65 15.44 -10.57
N GLU A 610 1.90 15.72 -10.19
CA GLU A 610 2.22 16.86 -9.33
C GLU A 610 2.23 18.20 -10.08
N GLN A 611 2.62 18.19 -11.36
CA GLN A 611 2.76 19.38 -12.19
C GLN A 611 1.55 19.61 -13.11
N ASP A 612 0.82 18.55 -13.47
CA ASP A 612 -0.35 18.62 -14.34
C ASP A 612 -1.66 18.54 -13.54
N TRP A 613 -2.51 19.56 -13.72
CA TRP A 613 -3.81 19.65 -13.08
C TRP A 613 -4.84 18.65 -13.65
N PHE A 614 -4.59 18.03 -14.79
CA PHE A 614 -5.51 17.08 -15.44
C PHE A 614 -5.00 15.63 -15.42
N ALA A 615 -3.82 15.40 -14.83
CA ALA A 615 -3.22 14.09 -14.76
C ALA A 615 -3.94 13.12 -13.81
N GLU A 616 -3.91 11.84 -14.19
CA GLU A 616 -4.50 10.73 -13.45
C GLU A 616 -3.64 10.28 -12.27
N THR A 617 -4.27 9.62 -11.30
CA THR A 617 -3.60 9.11 -10.08
C THR A 617 -3.64 7.59 -9.97
N GLN A 618 -4.16 6.92 -11.00
CA GLN A 618 -4.18 5.48 -11.19
C GLN A 618 -3.91 5.24 -12.67
N GLU A 619 -2.93 4.42 -13.00
CA GLU A 619 -2.45 4.27 -14.38
C GLU A 619 -2.89 2.95 -14.99
N MET A 620 -2.67 1.84 -14.29
CA MET A 620 -2.82 0.50 -14.86
C MET A 620 -4.05 -0.26 -14.35
N ASP A 621 -4.79 -0.89 -15.28
CA ASP A 621 -5.74 -1.96 -14.99
C ASP A 621 -5.04 -3.33 -15.09
N SER A 622 -5.00 -4.08 -13.99
CA SER A 622 -4.39 -5.41 -13.92
C SER A 622 -5.39 -6.57 -14.10
N GLY A 623 -6.58 -6.31 -14.65
CA GLY A 623 -7.60 -7.31 -14.96
C GLY A 623 -7.26 -8.24 -16.12
N PHE A 624 -6.35 -7.81 -17.00
CA PHE A 624 -5.79 -8.62 -18.08
C PHE A 624 -4.36 -8.16 -18.37
N ILE A 625 -3.39 -9.07 -18.36
CA ILE A 625 -1.98 -8.77 -18.60
C ILE A 625 -1.39 -9.83 -19.52
N ALA A 626 -0.65 -9.42 -20.55
CA ALA A 626 0.15 -10.33 -21.38
C ALA A 626 1.64 -10.08 -21.15
N VAL A 627 2.42 -11.13 -20.85
CA VAL A 627 3.89 -11.06 -20.72
C VAL A 627 4.58 -12.26 -21.36
N ASN A 628 5.71 -12.02 -22.04
CA ASN A 628 6.59 -13.06 -22.55
C ASN A 628 7.80 -13.25 -21.62
N LYS A 629 7.77 -14.30 -20.81
CA LYS A 629 8.79 -14.62 -19.81
C LYS A 629 10.08 -15.24 -20.38
N SER A 630 10.13 -15.53 -21.69
CA SER A 630 11.40 -15.90 -22.35
C SER A 630 12.33 -14.73 -22.59
N ASP A 631 11.79 -13.51 -22.55
CA ASP A 631 12.58 -12.29 -22.56
C ASP A 631 13.17 -12.05 -21.15
N THR A 632 14.47 -11.82 -21.13
CA THR A 632 15.22 -11.68 -19.87
C THR A 632 14.82 -10.42 -19.10
N GLY A 633 14.53 -9.32 -19.78
CA GLY A 633 14.06 -8.08 -19.16
C GLY A 633 12.65 -8.23 -18.60
N VAL A 634 11.75 -8.85 -19.37
CA VAL A 634 10.37 -9.11 -18.92
C VAL A 634 10.36 -10.04 -17.70
N LEU A 635 11.16 -11.10 -17.70
CA LEU A 635 11.27 -11.99 -16.54
C LEU A 635 11.84 -11.27 -15.31
N MET A 636 12.88 -10.44 -15.48
CA MET A 636 13.41 -9.62 -14.38
C MET A 636 12.38 -8.62 -13.85
N SER A 637 11.57 -8.03 -14.73
CA SER A 637 10.47 -7.14 -14.35
C SER A 637 9.40 -7.89 -13.56
N LEU A 638 9.04 -9.11 -13.98
CA LEU A 638 8.09 -9.93 -13.24
C LEU A 638 8.64 -10.39 -11.88
N LEU A 639 9.93 -10.70 -11.76
CA LEU A 639 10.58 -11.02 -10.48
C LEU A 639 10.56 -9.83 -9.52
N LEU A 640 10.89 -8.63 -10.01
CA LEU A 640 10.83 -7.41 -9.19
C LEU A 640 9.39 -7.05 -8.84
N THR A 641 8.43 -7.21 -9.77
CA THR A 641 6.99 -7.07 -9.50
C THR A 641 6.57 -8.01 -8.36
N THR A 642 7.00 -9.27 -8.42
CA THR A 642 6.73 -10.28 -7.39
C THR A 642 7.35 -9.87 -6.05
N LYS A 643 8.57 -9.33 -6.06
CA LYS A 643 9.25 -8.82 -4.86
C LYS A 643 8.62 -7.53 -4.32
N LEU A 644 7.99 -6.68 -5.13
CA LEU A 644 7.22 -5.53 -4.64
C LEU A 644 5.90 -5.97 -3.97
N ASN A 645 5.39 -7.15 -4.34
CA ASN A 645 4.18 -7.75 -3.78
C ASN A 645 4.47 -8.83 -2.72
N SER A 646 5.73 -9.04 -2.34
CA SER A 646 6.13 -10.00 -1.31
C SER A 646 5.67 -9.55 0.08
N ASN A 647 5.59 -10.49 1.02
CA ASN A 647 4.98 -10.21 2.31
C ASN A 647 5.69 -9.09 3.10
N ASP A 648 7.01 -9.00 2.95
CA ASP A 648 7.86 -8.03 3.63
C ASP A 648 7.83 -6.62 3.01
N THR A 649 7.44 -6.47 1.74
CA THR A 649 7.51 -5.18 1.01
C THR A 649 6.13 -4.58 0.73
N ARG A 650 5.12 -5.40 0.38
CA ARG A 650 3.83 -4.95 -0.17
C ARG A 650 3.06 -3.94 0.66
N ALA A 651 3.26 -3.95 1.99
CA ALA A 651 2.54 -3.05 2.89
C ALA A 651 2.85 -1.57 2.61
N LEU A 652 4.08 -1.27 2.16
CA LEU A 652 4.47 0.08 1.77
C LEU A 652 3.88 0.44 0.40
N LEU A 653 4.00 -0.44 -0.59
CA LEU A 653 3.39 -0.24 -1.91
C LEU A 653 1.88 0.02 -1.83
N TYR A 654 1.15 -0.84 -1.10
CA TYR A 654 -0.32 -0.80 -1.02
C TYR A 654 -0.83 0.34 -0.12
N LYS A 655 0.06 1.03 0.59
CA LYS A 655 -0.29 2.26 1.29
C LYS A 655 -0.58 3.39 0.31
N ASP A 656 0.17 3.43 -0.79
CA ASP A 656 0.19 4.55 -1.72
C ASP A 656 -0.39 4.20 -3.11
N THR A 657 -0.66 2.91 -3.37
CA THR A 657 -1.25 2.39 -4.62
C THR A 657 -2.45 1.47 -4.35
N HIS A 658 -3.26 1.21 -5.38
CA HIS A 658 -4.42 0.31 -5.28
C HIS A 658 -4.01 -1.14 -5.54
N GLY A 659 -3.46 -1.80 -4.52
CA GLY A 659 -3.05 -3.20 -4.61
C GLY A 659 -1.84 -3.39 -5.54
N ASP A 660 -1.84 -4.47 -6.31
CA ASP A 660 -0.71 -4.89 -7.15
C ASP A 660 -0.55 -4.10 -8.44
N LYS A 661 -1.59 -3.45 -8.95
CA LYS A 661 -1.67 -3.05 -10.36
C LYS A 661 -0.51 -2.19 -10.86
N GLU A 662 -0.08 -1.19 -10.09
CA GLU A 662 0.99 -0.28 -10.53
C GLU A 662 2.37 -0.94 -10.47
N SER A 663 2.52 -2.04 -9.72
CA SER A 663 3.83 -2.68 -9.50
C SER A 663 4.44 -3.27 -10.77
N PHE A 664 3.62 -3.68 -11.75
CA PHE A 664 4.08 -4.28 -13.00
C PHE A 664 4.90 -3.30 -13.85
N TRP A 665 4.35 -2.12 -14.07
CA TRP A 665 5.03 -1.09 -14.86
C TRP A 665 6.05 -0.31 -14.03
N PHE A 666 5.85 -0.16 -12.71
CA PHE A 666 6.88 0.35 -11.81
C PHE A 666 8.16 -0.49 -11.90
N ALA A 667 8.04 -1.82 -11.83
CA ALA A 667 9.19 -2.71 -11.93
C ALA A 667 9.90 -2.58 -13.28
N SER A 668 9.14 -2.49 -14.37
CA SER A 668 9.68 -2.29 -15.72
C SER A 668 10.44 -0.96 -15.85
N GLU A 669 9.86 0.14 -15.35
CA GLU A 669 10.50 1.46 -15.31
C GLU A 669 11.77 1.45 -14.44
N MET A 670 11.69 0.87 -13.24
CA MET A 670 12.83 0.73 -12.33
C MET A 670 13.99 -0.02 -12.98
N LEU A 671 13.73 -1.00 -13.84
CA LEU A 671 14.74 -1.83 -14.50
C LEU A 671 15.12 -1.35 -15.90
N ARG A 672 14.55 -0.24 -16.39
CA ARG A 672 14.69 0.22 -17.79
C ARG A 672 14.34 -0.88 -18.80
N VAL A 673 13.34 -1.69 -18.48
CA VAL A 673 12.78 -2.70 -19.39
C VAL A 673 11.63 -2.05 -20.14
N PRO A 674 11.64 -2.05 -21.48
CA PRO A 674 10.56 -1.46 -22.26
C PRO A 674 9.19 -2.04 -21.93
N PHE A 675 8.20 -1.16 -21.80
CA PHE A 675 6.78 -1.51 -21.70
C PHE A 675 5.94 -0.45 -22.41
N ARG A 676 4.71 -0.82 -22.79
CA ARG A 676 3.73 0.09 -23.37
C ARG A 676 2.33 -0.23 -22.82
N PHE A 677 1.54 0.81 -22.64
CA PHE A 677 0.12 0.69 -22.44
C PHE A 677 -0.57 0.64 -23.80
N ASN A 678 -1.71 -0.05 -23.87
CA ASN A 678 -2.62 0.06 -25.00
C ASN A 678 -3.01 1.54 -25.22
N LYS A 679 -3.26 1.94 -26.47
CA LYS A 679 -3.54 3.34 -26.81
C LYS A 679 -4.86 3.85 -26.21
N GLY A 680 -5.86 2.98 -26.11
CA GLY A 680 -7.16 3.33 -25.56
C GLY A 680 -7.13 3.38 -24.03
N PHE A 681 -7.91 4.29 -23.48
CA PHE A 681 -8.23 4.33 -22.06
C PHE A 681 -9.48 3.51 -21.78
N VAL A 682 -9.70 3.20 -20.51
CA VAL A 682 -10.87 2.43 -20.11
C VAL A 682 -12.16 3.21 -20.39
N GLY A 683 -13.08 2.53 -21.06
CA GLY A 683 -14.47 2.93 -21.28
C GLY A 683 -15.41 2.42 -20.20
N ALA A 684 -16.71 2.59 -20.44
CA ALA A 684 -17.77 2.04 -19.59
C ALA A 684 -18.79 1.27 -20.42
N MET A 685 -19.35 0.21 -19.84
CA MET A 685 -20.48 -0.55 -20.41
C MET A 685 -21.57 -0.71 -19.36
N GLY A 686 -22.78 -0.23 -19.61
CA GLY A 686 -23.80 -0.18 -18.57
C GLY A 686 -25.11 0.49 -18.99
N THR A 687 -25.69 1.24 -18.05
CA THR A 687 -26.95 1.96 -18.26
C THR A 687 -26.71 3.46 -18.42
N THR A 688 -27.57 4.11 -19.17
CA THR A 688 -27.46 5.55 -19.42
C THR A 688 -27.83 6.36 -18.19
N ALA A 689 -27.02 7.35 -17.86
CA ALA A 689 -27.36 8.43 -16.95
C ALA A 689 -27.34 9.78 -17.68
N VAL A 690 -28.31 10.64 -17.38
CA VAL A 690 -28.29 12.03 -17.83
C VAL A 690 -27.25 12.78 -17.01
N ILE A 691 -26.23 13.32 -17.67
CA ILE A 691 -25.18 14.12 -17.04
C ILE A 691 -25.19 15.56 -17.58
N SER A 692 -24.84 16.50 -16.71
CA SER A 692 -24.51 17.89 -17.08
C SER A 692 -22.98 18.01 -17.17
N PRO A 693 -22.38 18.55 -18.25
CA PRO A 693 -22.94 19.59 -19.12
C PRO A 693 -23.67 19.07 -20.38
N PRO A 694 -24.50 19.92 -21.02
CA PRO A 694 -25.21 19.57 -22.25
C PRO A 694 -24.27 19.07 -23.36
N GLY A 695 -24.66 17.97 -24.04
CA GLY A 695 -23.88 17.35 -25.11
C GLY A 695 -23.05 16.13 -24.68
N TYR A 696 -23.02 15.83 -23.38
CA TYR A 696 -22.43 14.61 -22.82
C TYR A 696 -23.50 13.57 -22.48
N HIS A 697 -23.12 12.30 -22.60
CA HIS A 697 -23.91 11.13 -22.24
C HIS A 697 -23.12 10.28 -21.26
N GLY A 698 -23.79 9.85 -20.19
CA GLY A 698 -23.19 9.04 -19.14
C GLY A 698 -23.51 7.59 -19.32
N VAL A 699 -22.50 6.73 -19.25
CA VAL A 699 -22.68 5.29 -19.13
C VAL A 699 -22.14 4.86 -17.78
N CYS A 700 -23.00 4.25 -16.96
CA CYS A 700 -22.74 3.96 -15.56
C CYS A 700 -22.78 2.46 -15.28
N SER A 701 -21.72 1.95 -14.65
CA SER A 701 -21.64 0.59 -14.12
C SER A 701 -20.36 0.34 -13.32
N SER A 702 -20.19 -0.89 -12.83
CA SER A 702 -18.91 -1.42 -12.36
C SER A 702 -18.00 -1.91 -13.50
N PHE A 703 -18.49 -1.99 -14.74
CA PHE A 703 -17.79 -2.64 -15.85
C PHE A 703 -16.84 -1.68 -16.56
N MET A 704 -15.56 -2.01 -16.46
CA MET A 704 -14.42 -1.28 -17.02
C MET A 704 -14.09 -1.87 -18.39
N LEU A 705 -14.53 -1.18 -19.46
CA LEU A 705 -14.47 -1.68 -20.83
C LEU A 705 -13.14 -1.30 -21.49
N GLN A 706 -12.46 -2.26 -22.09
CA GLN A 706 -11.17 -2.08 -22.76
C GLN A 706 -11.28 -2.40 -24.24
N VAL A 707 -10.51 -1.68 -25.05
CA VAL A 707 -10.43 -1.84 -26.52
C VAL A 707 -9.08 -2.39 -26.94
N ASP A 708 -9.01 -2.94 -28.15
CA ASP A 708 -7.73 -3.31 -28.78
C ASP A 708 -7.03 -2.10 -29.44
N ASP A 709 -5.91 -2.36 -30.11
CA ASP A 709 -5.10 -1.36 -30.82
C ASP A 709 -5.86 -0.62 -31.94
N ASN A 710 -6.94 -1.21 -32.47
CA ASN A 710 -7.80 -0.62 -33.51
C ASN A 710 -8.98 0.17 -32.93
N GLY A 711 -9.21 0.08 -31.62
CA GLY A 711 -10.35 0.69 -30.93
C GLY A 711 -11.60 -0.17 -30.92
N ASP A 712 -11.51 -1.45 -31.32
CA ASP A 712 -12.62 -2.40 -31.24
C ASP A 712 -12.74 -2.98 -29.83
N LEU A 713 -13.96 -3.37 -29.42
CA LEU A 713 -14.21 -3.92 -28.08
C LEU A 713 -13.37 -5.18 -27.88
N PHE A 714 -12.62 -5.26 -26.79
CA PHE A 714 -11.75 -6.40 -26.54
C PHE A 714 -12.16 -7.18 -25.28
N TRP A 715 -12.09 -6.56 -24.11
CA TRP A 715 -12.37 -7.20 -22.85
C TRP A 715 -12.92 -6.21 -21.83
N TRP A 716 -13.46 -6.70 -20.73
CA TRP A 716 -13.85 -5.83 -19.63
C TRP A 716 -13.66 -6.51 -18.28
N ASN A 717 -13.49 -5.70 -17.24
CA ASN A 717 -13.45 -6.12 -15.83
C ASN A 717 -14.73 -5.65 -15.10
N GLY A 718 -15.06 -6.20 -13.92
CA GLY A 718 -16.02 -5.59 -12.99
C GLY A 718 -17.30 -6.38 -12.72
N GLY A 719 -17.20 -7.71 -12.62
CA GLY A 719 -18.29 -8.60 -12.20
C GLY A 719 -18.72 -9.66 -13.22
N GLY A 720 -17.95 -9.85 -14.29
CA GLY A 720 -18.31 -10.73 -15.41
C GLY A 720 -19.56 -10.26 -16.13
N VAL A 721 -20.68 -10.97 -15.94
CA VAL A 721 -22.02 -10.56 -16.43
C VAL A 721 -23.02 -10.31 -15.29
N LEU A 722 -22.55 -10.32 -14.04
CA LEU A 722 -23.37 -10.22 -12.83
C LEU A 722 -23.33 -8.80 -12.26
N ASN A 723 -24.45 -8.34 -11.70
CA ASN A 723 -24.55 -7.06 -10.99
C ASN A 723 -23.88 -7.09 -9.61
N ASP A 724 -23.74 -8.28 -9.04
CA ASP A 724 -23.03 -8.56 -7.80
C ASP A 724 -22.13 -9.77 -8.03
N ARG A 725 -20.82 -9.55 -7.90
CA ARG A 725 -19.78 -10.55 -8.14
C ARG A 725 -19.67 -11.59 -7.04
N ASP A 726 -20.28 -11.34 -5.87
CA ASP A 726 -20.22 -12.26 -4.72
C ASP A 726 -21.37 -13.30 -4.72
N ILE A 727 -22.21 -13.31 -5.76
CA ILE A 727 -23.33 -14.24 -5.89
C ILE A 727 -22.84 -15.66 -6.19
N THR A 728 -23.39 -16.63 -5.45
CA THR A 728 -23.00 -18.05 -5.54
C THR A 728 -24.12 -18.98 -6.00
N SER A 729 -25.35 -18.48 -6.12
CA SER A 729 -26.50 -19.24 -6.61
C SER A 729 -27.62 -18.31 -7.11
N GLY A 730 -28.57 -18.84 -7.86
CA GLY A 730 -29.73 -18.07 -8.30
C GLY A 730 -29.40 -16.99 -9.34
N PHE A 731 -28.34 -17.21 -10.13
CA PHE A 731 -27.74 -16.26 -11.08
C PHE A 731 -28.73 -15.52 -11.99
N SER A 732 -29.85 -16.16 -12.34
CA SER A 732 -30.89 -15.58 -13.20
C SER A 732 -31.44 -14.23 -12.72
N ASN A 733 -31.39 -13.95 -11.41
CA ASN A 733 -31.87 -12.70 -10.81
C ASN A 733 -30.78 -11.63 -10.66
N HIS A 734 -29.54 -11.93 -11.06
CA HIS A 734 -28.35 -11.14 -10.75
C HIS A 734 -27.59 -10.69 -11.99
N PHE A 735 -28.15 -10.82 -13.20
CA PHE A 735 -27.48 -10.31 -14.39
C PHE A 735 -27.48 -8.78 -14.42
N ALA A 736 -26.32 -8.21 -14.76
CA ALA A 736 -26.19 -6.78 -14.95
C ALA A 736 -26.93 -6.33 -16.22
N GLN A 737 -27.51 -5.13 -16.17
CA GLN A 737 -28.10 -4.47 -17.33
C GLN A 737 -27.00 -3.69 -18.08
N LEU A 738 -26.76 -4.07 -19.33
CA LEU A 738 -25.68 -3.58 -20.18
C LEU A 738 -26.28 -3.18 -21.53
N ASP A 739 -26.73 -1.92 -21.64
CA ASP A 739 -27.49 -1.43 -22.80
C ASP A 739 -26.68 -0.50 -23.70
N GLU A 740 -25.76 0.26 -23.10
CA GLU A 740 -24.91 1.23 -23.78
C GLU A 740 -23.44 1.07 -23.42
N ILE A 741 -22.59 1.53 -24.32
CA ILE A 741 -21.15 1.68 -24.11
C ILE A 741 -20.73 3.14 -24.32
N ALA A 742 -19.72 3.55 -23.56
CA ALA A 742 -18.97 4.77 -23.78
C ALA A 742 -17.49 4.40 -23.97
N LEU A 743 -16.91 4.78 -25.11
CA LEU A 743 -15.51 4.52 -25.42
C LEU A 743 -14.62 5.71 -25.06
N ASP A 744 -13.41 5.42 -24.58
CA ASP A 744 -12.39 6.42 -24.32
C ASP A 744 -11.11 6.13 -25.11
N LEU A 745 -11.11 6.47 -26.40
CA LEU A 745 -10.02 6.12 -27.32
C LEU A 745 -8.80 7.03 -27.22
N ASP A 746 -8.98 8.24 -26.68
CA ASP A 746 -8.01 9.33 -26.70
C ASP A 746 -7.73 9.90 -25.29
N GLY A 747 -8.52 9.52 -24.30
CA GLY A 747 -8.46 10.10 -22.95
C GLY A 747 -8.97 11.55 -22.90
N GLU A 748 -9.40 12.13 -24.02
CA GLU A 748 -9.78 13.54 -24.13
C GLU A 748 -11.27 13.75 -23.78
N ASP A 749 -11.59 14.89 -23.16
CA ASP A 749 -12.97 15.22 -22.76
C ASP A 749 -13.66 14.14 -21.90
N SER A 750 -12.91 13.29 -21.22
CA SER A 750 -13.45 12.22 -20.38
C SER A 750 -13.74 12.72 -18.96
N TRP A 751 -14.89 12.36 -18.42
CA TRP A 751 -15.24 12.71 -17.06
C TRP A 751 -15.83 11.52 -16.29
N TRP A 752 -15.06 11.07 -15.29
CA TRP A 752 -15.48 10.02 -14.36
C TRP A 752 -16.07 10.62 -13.08
N PHE A 753 -17.21 10.09 -12.62
CA PHE A 753 -17.76 10.39 -11.31
C PHE A 753 -18.42 9.14 -10.70
N TRP A 754 -18.51 9.13 -9.36
CA TRP A 754 -19.11 8.03 -8.62
C TRP A 754 -20.63 8.21 -8.54
N PHE A 755 -21.39 7.17 -8.86
CA PHE A 755 -22.84 7.13 -8.68
C PHE A 755 -23.19 6.15 -7.55
N PHE A 756 -24.25 6.46 -6.78
CA PHE A 756 -24.68 5.64 -5.65
C PHE A 756 -24.92 4.19 -6.12
N THR A 757 -24.39 3.21 -5.37
CA THR A 757 -24.32 1.75 -5.62
C THR A 757 -23.05 1.19 -6.28
N GLY A 758 -21.88 1.80 -6.05
CA GLY A 758 -20.59 1.07 -6.14
C GLY A 758 -19.93 0.99 -7.51
N GLY A 759 -20.44 1.71 -8.51
CA GLY A 759 -19.86 1.82 -9.86
C GLY A 759 -19.51 3.26 -10.25
N GLY A 760 -18.71 3.41 -11.31
CA GLY A 760 -18.36 4.70 -11.90
C GLY A 760 -19.24 5.02 -13.11
N CYS A 761 -19.42 6.30 -13.40
CA CYS A 761 -20.03 6.78 -14.64
C CYS A 761 -18.98 7.46 -15.50
N LEU A 762 -18.87 7.04 -16.77
CA LEU A 762 -18.08 7.74 -17.76
C LEU A 762 -18.99 8.68 -18.56
N GLY A 763 -18.73 9.97 -18.46
CA GLY A 763 -19.30 10.99 -19.34
C GLY A 763 -18.43 11.20 -20.58
N LYS A 764 -19.00 10.98 -21.77
CA LYS A 764 -18.37 11.31 -23.07
C LYS A 764 -19.36 12.02 -23.99
N LYS A 765 -18.82 12.68 -25.03
CA LYS A 765 -19.63 13.24 -26.13
C LYS A 765 -20.38 12.12 -26.85
N ARG A 766 -21.60 12.42 -27.31
CA ARG A 766 -22.50 11.44 -27.95
C ARG A 766 -21.87 10.60 -29.07
N LYS A 767 -20.90 11.14 -29.82
CA LYS A 767 -20.22 10.40 -30.90
C LYS A 767 -19.41 9.17 -30.42
N TYR A 768 -19.06 9.12 -29.13
CA TYR A 768 -18.34 8.02 -28.49
C TYR A 768 -19.26 7.10 -27.68
N VAL A 769 -20.58 7.38 -27.67
CA VAL A 769 -21.57 6.62 -26.92
C VAL A 769 -22.52 5.96 -27.90
N ARG A 770 -22.70 4.65 -27.78
CA ARG A 770 -23.62 3.87 -28.61
C ARG A 770 -24.25 2.73 -27.84
N SER A 771 -25.40 2.27 -28.31
CA SER A 771 -25.96 0.99 -27.88
C SER A 771 -25.05 -0.16 -28.33
N LEU A 772 -25.11 -1.27 -27.61
CA LEU A 772 -24.47 -2.49 -28.09
C LEU A 772 -25.12 -2.94 -29.41
N SER A 773 -24.29 -3.46 -30.31
CA SER A 773 -24.73 -4.08 -31.54
C SER A 773 -25.43 -5.41 -31.24
N LYS A 774 -26.19 -5.91 -32.22
CA LYS A 774 -26.89 -7.19 -32.07
C LYS A 774 -25.93 -8.34 -31.73
N SER A 775 -24.77 -8.42 -32.40
CA SER A 775 -23.78 -9.47 -32.15
C SER A 775 -23.17 -9.38 -30.75
N GLU A 776 -22.98 -8.18 -30.22
CA GLU A 776 -22.48 -7.96 -28.86
C GLU A 776 -23.53 -8.39 -27.82
N VAL A 777 -24.81 -8.02 -28.02
CA VAL A 777 -25.92 -8.46 -27.16
C VAL A 777 -26.09 -9.98 -27.20
N ASP A 778 -26.04 -10.57 -28.40
CA ASP A 778 -26.15 -12.02 -28.57
C ASP A 778 -25.00 -12.76 -27.85
N LEU A 779 -23.78 -12.20 -27.83
CA LEU A 779 -22.66 -12.75 -27.07
C LEU A 779 -22.89 -12.66 -25.55
N LEU A 780 -23.38 -11.52 -25.05
CA LEU A 780 -23.71 -11.36 -23.63
C LEU A 780 -24.79 -12.35 -23.17
N GLU A 781 -25.82 -12.61 -23.99
CA GLU A 781 -26.83 -13.63 -23.67
C GLU A 781 -26.22 -15.04 -23.61
N ARG A 782 -25.29 -15.40 -24.51
CA ARG A 782 -24.61 -16.69 -24.43
C ARG A 782 -23.75 -16.82 -23.17
N PHE A 783 -23.09 -15.75 -22.74
CA PHE A 783 -22.45 -15.72 -21.43
C PHE A 783 -23.46 -15.92 -20.28
N ARG A 784 -24.62 -15.24 -20.31
CA ARG A 784 -25.69 -15.44 -19.31
C ARG A 784 -26.19 -16.88 -19.29
N ASP A 785 -26.31 -17.52 -20.44
CA ASP A 785 -26.75 -18.91 -20.57
C ASP A 785 -25.76 -19.89 -19.92
N ILE A 786 -24.46 -19.64 -20.02
CA ILE A 786 -23.44 -20.41 -19.29
C ILE A 786 -23.70 -20.36 -17.78
N PHE A 787 -23.99 -19.17 -17.23
CA PHE A 787 -24.34 -19.04 -15.81
C PHE A 787 -25.67 -19.72 -15.46
N ARG A 788 -26.68 -19.64 -16.33
CA ARG A 788 -28.02 -20.23 -16.11
C ARG A 788 -28.02 -21.75 -16.13
N PHE A 789 -27.25 -22.37 -17.03
CA PHE A 789 -27.38 -23.79 -17.35
C PHE A 789 -26.16 -24.61 -16.94
N ASP A 790 -24.96 -24.12 -17.19
CA ASP A 790 -23.74 -24.90 -16.96
C ASP A 790 -23.16 -24.69 -15.57
N ILE A 791 -23.09 -23.44 -15.11
CA ILE A 791 -22.56 -23.14 -13.77
C ILE A 791 -23.53 -23.63 -12.69
N LYS A 792 -24.83 -23.60 -12.99
CA LYS A 792 -25.90 -24.01 -12.08
C LYS A 792 -25.70 -25.42 -11.49
N GLN A 793 -25.13 -26.35 -12.25
CA GLN A 793 -24.87 -27.71 -11.76
C GLN A 793 -23.84 -27.75 -10.62
N TYR A 794 -23.02 -26.71 -10.47
CA TYR A 794 -22.02 -26.57 -9.42
C TYR A 794 -22.51 -25.80 -8.20
N GLU A 795 -23.74 -25.27 -8.19
CA GLU A 795 -24.31 -24.53 -7.03
C GLU A 795 -24.29 -25.38 -5.74
N SER A 796 -24.36 -26.71 -5.86
CA SER A 796 -24.25 -27.64 -4.73
C SER A 796 -22.91 -27.59 -4.00
N LEU A 797 -21.83 -27.10 -4.64
CA LEU A 797 -20.52 -26.91 -4.01
C LEU A 797 -20.50 -25.73 -3.01
N ALA A 798 -21.51 -24.85 -3.04
CA ALA A 798 -21.70 -23.81 -2.03
C ALA A 798 -22.16 -24.39 -0.68
N GLU A 799 -22.88 -25.51 -0.68
CA GLU A 799 -23.45 -26.11 0.52
C GLU A 799 -22.40 -26.95 1.28
N ASN A 800 -22.22 -26.66 2.57
CA ASN A 800 -21.49 -27.56 3.46
C ASN A 800 -22.32 -28.85 3.64
N LYS A 801 -22.02 -29.88 2.86
CA LYS A 801 -22.13 -31.26 3.34
C LYS A 801 -20.71 -31.75 3.62
N GLU A 802 -20.50 -32.07 4.89
CA GLU A 802 -19.24 -32.41 5.56
C GLU A 802 -18.25 -33.23 4.75
#